data_AF-A0A2T7TH72-F1
#
_entry.id   AF-A0A2T7TH72-F1
#
_cell.length_a   1.000
_cell.length_b   1.000
_cell.length_c   1.000
_cell.angle_alpha   90.00
_cell.angle_beta   90.00
_cell.angle_gamma   90.00
#
_symmetry.space_group_name_H-M   'P 1'
#
loop_
_entity.id
_entity.type
_entity.pdbx_description
1 polymer ?
#
loop_
_entity_poly.entity_id
_entity_poly.type
_entity_poly.pdbx_seq_one_letter_code
_entity_poly.pdbx_strand_id
1 'polypeptide(L)'
;MTVHKLSAGDGYAYYTSEVASADELRAGGRELGDYYTVEGMPPGQWVGHSEQLLGVSGEVTEAQMKALFGEGLHPEAASIPAAGGSANDIKLGQKYHQYGTADTTMTRRIDEEVARFRRTSGPAWNGPENADKALPTEVMHEIRSRVGGELFRDSHGRNARSNEELARYVTAQTTPSKQTVAGYDLVFSPAKSVSLLWALGGDEARKAVEAAHNEAIKETITFLENNATYTRRGKNGVRQIDVDGGLVATQFRHYDSRAGDPQLHDHVVIANKVMGVDGKWSSLDGRTLYKMGVAASETYNAKVIEKVCASLGVSTVARSTGSGEPVYEVAGIDLDSIHRASSRRTNIAGAINRLETEFTSRHGYAPSDKQKIALAQQATLETRPEKKSARRLSELVDEWQHDYSTGLDGGMGMPVGPALLEHVRSAGPGVPAGPSVAELNVHEHARQIVHELSAKRASWGRNHVIAQTRRHLKEAFPGQTITDETVEKVTRSVTGTHSLQVTPEAITPSLREFHRADGTSQFQQADSALFTSHEVLNAEHRILAAGQKTVIPAVSMERFDAVLAKHTEAAAKSGRPVLSIGQIDLARAFATDEKLLTLGIGPAGTGKTTSLSLAADTVRDTGRRVIGLAPTAAAAAVMRGDLGAEATTIDAFLATHRNQQQNQQDNGAAARSGFMNPAFMLGAGDVIIVDEAGMVTTPKLAAVVAVAARNGAVVRAIGDDRQLGAIGSGGALRLLNNEVGAVRLEEVHRFRTEGESEASLALREPPTTGADTPFHWYLENKRVTAGTTEAMTQDALVAWMADTQAGKTSLLIATDNATVTDLNARAQAARIATGDLTDGIGPITETTPSVVLRDGLRAYAGDTVVTRKNDRTLQVNQGKDFVKNNDVWTIEKVSTDPTTDVAAGQERQRITLRHAGHRGRITVDADYLHEHGQLGYAATVHRAQGATVDTAHAIVDEATDRAGAYVAATRGRETNRLYVGLGDDNDQAVTRDSVLSMITANYDRTLSAHEAVRIEAVRTGDVATLAGVYNEVEKAAWEAKTRTIAASVLGPRTAAQFTSHEAWGAVAT
;
A
#
# COMPACT_ATOMS: atom_id res chain seq x y z
N MET A 1 3.50 11.43 4.43
CA MET A 1 4.71 10.94 5.11
C MET A 1 4.91 9.46 4.79
N THR A 2 6.10 9.04 4.39
CA THR A 2 6.48 7.62 4.23
C THR A 2 7.53 7.21 5.28
N VAL A 3 7.74 5.90 5.48
CA VAL A 3 8.70 5.38 6.46
C VAL A 3 9.53 4.26 5.83
N HIS A 4 10.85 4.48 5.68
CA HIS A 4 11.79 3.51 5.11
C HIS A 4 12.79 3.04 6.17
N LYS A 5 13.27 1.80 6.09
CA LYS A 5 14.33 1.30 6.99
C LYS A 5 15.69 1.71 6.43
N LEU A 6 16.59 2.11 7.32
CA LEU A 6 18.01 2.20 6.97
C LEU A 6 18.74 0.99 7.52
N SER A 7 19.60 0.40 6.70
CA SER A 7 20.53 -0.64 7.14
C SER A 7 21.81 -0.05 7.73
N ALA A 8 22.42 -0.79 8.66
CA ALA A 8 23.73 -0.48 9.20
C ALA A 8 24.84 -0.72 8.18
N GLY A 9 25.92 0.06 8.26
CA GLY A 9 26.95 0.14 7.22
C GLY A 9 26.78 1.41 6.40
N ASP A 10 26.70 1.28 5.07
CA ASP A 10 26.72 2.43 4.16
C ASP A 10 25.32 3.04 3.87
N GLY A 11 24.26 2.56 4.53
CA GLY A 11 22.88 3.04 4.30
C GLY A 11 22.68 4.54 4.56
N TYR A 12 23.55 5.15 5.37
CA TYR A 12 23.51 6.60 5.62
C TYR A 12 24.22 7.43 4.53
N ALA A 13 25.07 6.82 3.72
CA ALA A 13 25.96 7.52 2.79
C ALA A 13 25.19 8.25 1.67
N TYR A 14 23.96 7.84 1.38
CA TYR A 14 23.07 8.55 0.46
C TYR A 14 22.85 10.01 0.88
N TYR A 15 22.50 10.24 2.15
CA TYR A 15 22.21 11.58 2.67
C TYR A 15 23.46 12.47 2.78
N THR A 16 24.64 11.88 2.93
CA THR A 16 25.90 12.65 3.00
C THR A 16 26.48 12.90 1.62
N SER A 17 26.33 11.98 0.67
CA SER A 17 26.88 12.10 -0.68
C SER A 17 26.11 13.06 -1.60
N GLU A 18 24.79 13.22 -1.42
CA GLU A 18 24.01 14.21 -2.19
C GLU A 18 24.14 15.64 -1.62
N VAL A 19 24.61 15.78 -0.38
CA VAL A 19 24.73 17.06 0.34
C VAL A 19 26.18 17.58 0.35
N ALA A 20 27.18 16.70 0.28
CA ALA A 20 28.61 17.04 0.33
C ALA A 20 29.20 17.60 -1.00
N SER A 21 28.45 18.43 -1.74
CA SER A 21 28.99 19.16 -2.90
C SER A 21 29.41 20.60 -2.60
N ALA A 22 29.37 21.02 -1.34
CA ALA A 22 29.77 22.36 -0.90
C ALA A 22 30.70 22.34 0.33
N ASP A 23 31.78 21.56 0.28
CA ASP A 23 32.90 21.66 1.24
C ASP A 23 33.67 22.99 1.02
N GLU A 24 33.06 24.11 1.39
CA GLU A 24 33.77 25.32 1.83
C GLU A 24 33.33 25.65 3.26
N LEU A 25 34.16 25.20 4.20
CA LEU A 25 34.30 25.70 5.58
C LEU A 25 33.88 27.19 5.76
N ARG A 26 32.87 27.49 6.62
CA ARG A 26 32.97 28.33 7.86
C ARG A 26 31.76 29.21 8.24
N ALA A 27 31.77 29.51 9.54
CA ALA A 27 31.30 30.68 10.29
C ALA A 27 29.88 30.61 10.89
N GLY A 28 29.84 30.40 12.21
CA GLY A 28 28.61 30.42 13.01
C GLY A 28 28.00 31.82 13.08
N GLY A 29 26.69 31.89 12.78
CA GLY A 29 25.89 33.11 12.93
C GLY A 29 24.81 33.36 11.87
N ARG A 30 24.34 32.36 11.11
CA ARG A 30 23.31 32.56 10.06
C ARG A 30 21.88 32.35 10.57
N GLU A 31 20.97 33.22 10.15
CA GLU A 31 19.53 33.06 10.33
C GLU A 31 18.95 32.10 9.28
N LEU A 32 17.76 31.55 9.54
CA LEU A 32 17.05 30.55 8.73
C LEU A 32 16.79 30.96 7.26
N GLY A 33 17.16 32.16 6.81
CA GLY A 33 16.93 32.67 5.46
C GLY A 33 18.15 32.73 4.54
N ASP A 34 19.36 32.34 4.96
CA ASP A 34 20.60 32.56 4.17
C ASP A 34 20.93 31.45 3.15
N TYR A 35 20.19 30.34 3.11
CA TYR A 35 20.49 29.21 2.21
C TYR A 35 20.14 29.46 0.74
N TYR A 36 19.40 30.52 0.41
CA TYR A 36 19.02 30.84 -0.98
C TYR A 36 20.23 31.03 -1.91
N THR A 37 21.40 31.33 -1.35
CA THR A 37 22.64 31.60 -2.08
C THR A 37 23.62 30.41 -2.10
N VAL A 38 23.30 29.34 -1.38
CA VAL A 38 24.16 28.15 -1.26
C VAL A 38 23.98 27.28 -2.51
N GLU A 39 25.10 26.81 -3.06
CA GLU A 39 25.10 25.88 -4.18
C GLU A 39 24.73 24.47 -3.68
N GLY A 40 23.63 23.91 -4.20
CA GLY A 40 23.17 22.56 -3.84
C GLY A 40 22.12 22.51 -2.75
N MET A 41 21.96 21.30 -2.19
CA MET A 41 21.03 21.06 -1.08
C MET A 41 21.61 21.61 0.23
N PRO A 42 20.77 22.12 1.14
CA PRO A 42 21.24 22.66 2.41
C PRO A 42 21.85 21.52 3.27
N PRO A 43 22.84 21.84 4.13
CA PRO A 43 23.40 20.84 5.03
C PRO A 43 22.34 20.30 5.98
N GLY A 44 22.40 18.99 6.25
CA GLY A 44 21.50 18.35 7.20
C GLY A 44 21.60 18.96 8.59
N GLN A 45 20.50 18.97 9.33
CA GLN A 45 20.43 19.56 10.68
C GLN A 45 20.06 18.52 11.73
N TRP A 46 20.67 18.62 12.90
CA TRP A 46 20.25 17.87 14.08
C TRP A 46 18.90 18.40 14.58
N VAL A 47 17.95 17.49 14.78
CA VAL A 47 16.59 17.82 15.21
C VAL A 47 16.09 16.85 16.29
N GLY A 48 14.85 17.02 16.75
CA GLY A 48 14.29 16.24 17.85
C GLY A 48 14.99 16.57 19.16
N HIS A 49 15.37 15.53 19.90
CA HIS A 49 16.02 15.65 21.21
C HIS A 49 17.54 15.39 21.15
N SER A 50 18.14 15.48 19.96
CA SER A 50 19.56 15.16 19.73
C SER A 50 20.53 15.98 20.60
N GLU A 51 20.26 17.27 20.81
CA GLU A 51 21.08 18.12 21.68
C GLU A 51 20.99 17.69 23.15
N GLN A 52 19.78 17.39 23.62
CA GLN A 52 19.54 17.04 25.01
C GLN A 52 20.07 15.65 25.36
N LEU A 53 19.99 14.70 24.42
CA LEU A 53 20.41 13.32 24.61
C LEU A 53 21.89 13.06 24.32
N LEU A 54 22.46 13.76 23.33
CA LEU A 54 23.80 13.45 22.80
C LEU A 54 24.69 14.70 22.66
N GLY A 55 24.24 15.88 23.07
CA GLY A 55 25.03 17.11 23.00
C GLY A 55 25.34 17.58 21.58
N VAL A 56 24.58 17.13 20.58
CA VAL A 56 24.77 17.49 19.16
C VAL A 56 23.63 18.37 18.65
N SER A 57 23.99 19.45 17.97
CA SER A 57 23.08 20.47 17.45
C SER A 57 23.66 21.10 16.18
N GLY A 58 22.82 21.71 15.34
CA GLY A 58 23.26 22.38 14.13
C GLY A 58 23.56 21.40 12.99
N GLU A 59 24.57 21.71 12.18
CA GLU A 59 24.91 20.94 10.97
C GLU A 59 25.39 19.51 11.28
N VAL A 60 24.92 18.57 10.46
CA VAL A 60 25.24 17.15 10.54
C VAL A 60 26.46 16.87 9.67
N THR A 61 27.47 16.21 10.24
CA THR A 61 28.67 15.80 9.49
C THR A 61 28.61 14.34 9.07
N GLU A 62 29.35 13.97 8.02
CA GLU A 62 29.45 12.57 7.57
C GLU A 62 30.03 11.66 8.65
N ALA A 63 31.04 12.13 9.39
CA ALA A 63 31.65 11.38 10.48
C ALA A 63 30.64 11.06 11.60
N GLN A 64 29.79 12.02 11.95
CA GLN A 64 28.71 11.82 12.91
C GLN A 64 27.66 10.82 12.41
N MET A 65 27.25 10.92 11.14
CA MET A 65 26.31 9.96 10.53
C MET A 65 26.88 8.54 10.53
N LYS A 66 28.16 8.39 10.18
CA LYS A 66 28.87 7.10 10.22
C LYS A 66 28.89 6.51 11.62
N ALA A 67 29.23 7.31 12.64
CA ALA A 67 29.29 6.85 14.01
C ALA A 67 27.90 6.35 14.48
N LEU A 68 26.85 7.14 14.28
CA LEU A 68 25.51 6.84 14.79
C LEU A 68 24.77 5.77 13.98
N PHE A 69 24.70 5.91 12.66
CA PHE A 69 23.94 5.02 11.78
C PHE A 69 24.78 3.87 11.23
N GLY A 70 26.07 4.09 10.95
CA GLY A 70 26.97 3.04 10.51
C GLY A 70 27.35 2.06 11.63
N GLU A 71 27.73 2.58 12.80
CA GLU A 71 28.33 1.78 13.88
C GLU A 71 27.45 1.64 15.14
N GLY A 72 26.45 2.51 15.31
CA GLY A 72 25.60 2.53 16.50
C GLY A 72 26.28 3.13 17.73
N LEU A 73 27.15 4.12 17.52
CA LEU A 73 27.94 4.84 18.52
C LEU A 73 27.47 6.28 18.70
N HIS A 74 27.97 6.93 19.75
CA HIS A 74 27.79 8.37 19.93
C HIS A 74 28.30 9.14 18.69
N PRO A 75 27.58 10.16 18.18
CA PRO A 75 28.01 10.93 17.00
C PRO A 75 29.43 11.51 17.13
N GLU A 76 29.77 11.95 18.34
CA GLU A 76 31.10 12.46 18.72
C GLU A 76 32.11 11.37 19.17
N ALA A 77 31.93 10.11 18.74
CA ALA A 77 32.76 8.98 19.17
C ALA A 77 34.29 9.20 19.00
N ALA A 78 34.70 9.95 17.97
CA ALA A 78 36.10 10.24 17.69
C ALA A 78 36.69 11.32 18.61
N SER A 79 35.88 12.29 19.06
CA SER A 79 36.33 13.44 19.86
C SER A 79 36.26 13.17 21.36
N ILE A 80 35.37 12.28 21.82
CA ILE A 80 35.21 11.92 23.24
C ILE A 80 36.51 11.45 23.91
N PRO A 81 37.32 10.54 23.34
CA PRO A 81 38.59 10.13 23.95
C PRO A 81 39.59 11.29 24.08
N ALA A 82 39.60 12.20 23.08
CA ALA A 82 40.49 13.36 23.08
C ALA A 82 40.10 14.38 24.15
N ALA A 83 38.82 14.43 24.56
CA ALA A 83 38.30 15.24 25.65
C ALA A 83 38.44 14.58 27.04
N GLY A 84 39.10 13.42 27.14
CA GLY A 84 39.26 12.67 28.40
C GLY A 84 38.08 11.76 28.76
N GLY A 85 37.15 11.54 27.85
CA GLY A 85 36.02 10.62 28.03
C GLY A 85 36.42 9.15 27.91
N SER A 86 35.61 8.29 28.51
CA SER A 86 35.78 6.84 28.56
C SER A 86 35.13 6.12 27.38
N ALA A 87 35.48 4.85 27.20
CA ALA A 87 34.80 3.98 26.23
C ALA A 87 33.30 3.77 26.54
N ASN A 88 32.84 4.05 27.76
CA ASN A 88 31.42 3.97 28.10
C ASN A 88 30.66 5.22 27.61
N ASP A 89 31.31 6.38 27.54
CA ASP A 89 30.70 7.62 27.05
C ASP A 89 30.43 7.57 25.54
N ILE A 90 31.10 6.66 24.82
CA ILE A 90 30.90 6.44 23.38
C ILE A 90 29.73 5.47 23.09
N LYS A 91 29.34 4.61 24.04
CA LYS A 91 28.43 3.48 23.78
C LYS A 91 26.97 3.88 23.84
N LEU A 92 26.25 3.68 22.74
CA LEU A 92 24.78 3.70 22.70
C LEU A 92 24.22 2.28 22.71
N GLY A 93 24.56 1.54 23.77
CA GLY A 93 24.22 0.12 23.92
C GLY A 93 25.14 -0.78 23.10
N GLN A 94 24.62 -1.91 22.59
CA GLN A 94 25.40 -2.82 21.75
C GLN A 94 25.67 -2.17 20.38
N LYS A 95 26.90 -2.29 19.86
CA LYS A 95 27.19 -1.90 18.48
C LYS A 95 26.27 -2.66 17.51
N TYR A 96 25.98 -2.07 16.36
CA TYR A 96 25.25 -2.81 15.33
C TYR A 96 26.04 -4.07 14.96
N HIS A 97 25.34 -5.20 14.93
CA HIS A 97 25.95 -6.43 14.44
C HIS A 97 26.28 -6.23 12.97
N GLN A 98 27.58 -6.13 12.69
CA GLN A 98 28.13 -6.35 11.37
C GLN A 98 28.06 -7.85 11.16
N TYR A 99 27.06 -8.30 10.41
CA TYR A 99 27.04 -9.69 9.99
C TYR A 99 28.30 -9.91 9.15
N GLY A 100 29.17 -10.81 9.60
CA GLY A 100 30.24 -11.34 8.76
C GLY A 100 29.65 -11.97 7.49
N THR A 101 30.53 -12.35 6.55
CA THR A 101 30.16 -13.14 5.37
C THR A 101 29.12 -14.21 5.74
N ALA A 102 28.06 -14.34 4.95
CA ALA A 102 26.90 -15.20 5.26
C ALA A 102 27.32 -16.55 5.84
N ASP A 103 26.71 -17.10 6.89
CA ASP A 103 27.04 -18.46 7.38
C ASP A 103 26.33 -19.51 6.51
N THR A 104 26.90 -19.79 5.34
CA THR A 104 26.39 -20.76 4.37
C THR A 104 27.39 -21.88 4.18
N THR A 105 26.94 -23.00 3.62
CA THR A 105 27.84 -24.08 3.20
C THR A 105 28.97 -23.56 2.30
N MET A 106 28.70 -22.51 1.53
CA MET A 106 29.68 -21.90 0.63
C MET A 106 30.76 -21.11 1.35
N THR A 107 30.42 -20.22 2.25
CA THR A 107 31.40 -19.43 3.00
C THR A 107 32.25 -20.30 3.90
N ARG A 108 31.67 -21.34 4.54
CA ARG A 108 32.45 -22.33 5.31
C ARG A 108 33.48 -23.06 4.43
N ARG A 109 33.10 -23.46 3.21
CA ARG A 109 34.05 -24.07 2.25
C ARG A 109 35.09 -23.08 1.74
N ILE A 110 34.73 -21.82 1.53
CA ILE A 110 35.69 -20.77 1.16
C ILE A 110 36.72 -20.58 2.29
N ASP A 111 36.28 -20.53 3.55
CA ASP A 111 37.15 -20.38 4.71
C ASP A 111 38.09 -21.59 4.89
N GLU A 112 37.58 -22.80 4.67
CA GLU A 112 38.38 -24.04 4.66
C GLU A 112 39.46 -24.02 3.56
N GLU A 113 39.14 -23.53 2.37
CA GLU A 113 40.06 -23.43 1.23
C GLU A 113 41.06 -22.28 1.38
N VAL A 114 40.66 -21.15 1.97
CA VAL A 114 41.54 -20.06 2.37
C VAL A 114 42.55 -20.55 3.42
N ALA A 115 42.08 -21.27 4.44
CA ALA A 115 42.93 -21.87 5.46
C ALA A 115 43.86 -22.93 4.85
N ARG A 116 43.40 -23.72 3.86
CA ARG A 116 44.22 -24.67 3.12
C ARG A 116 45.31 -23.96 2.33
N PHE A 117 44.96 -22.94 1.56
CA PHE A 117 45.91 -22.14 0.78
C PHE A 117 47.01 -21.56 1.68
N ARG A 118 46.64 -20.96 2.81
CA ARG A 118 47.62 -20.41 3.78
C ARG A 118 48.59 -21.45 4.32
N ARG A 119 48.15 -22.70 4.51
CA ARG A 119 49.01 -23.82 4.94
C ARG A 119 49.94 -24.32 3.83
N THR A 120 49.51 -24.29 2.57
CA THR A 120 50.23 -24.93 1.45
C THR A 120 51.11 -23.97 0.65
N SER A 121 50.87 -22.66 0.70
CA SER A 121 51.53 -21.65 -0.16
C SER A 121 52.88 -21.12 0.39
N GLY A 122 53.51 -21.85 1.32
CA GLY A 122 54.87 -21.58 1.80
C GLY A 122 54.98 -20.55 2.95
N PRO A 123 56.22 -20.19 3.37
CA PRO A 123 56.49 -19.42 4.59
C PRO A 123 55.93 -17.99 4.61
N ALA A 124 55.61 -17.41 3.45
CA ALA A 124 55.11 -16.04 3.33
C ALA A 124 53.65 -15.84 3.78
N TRP A 125 52.91 -16.93 4.01
CA TRP A 125 51.49 -16.93 4.37
C TRP A 125 51.16 -17.84 5.56
N ASN A 126 52.18 -18.45 6.17
CA ASN A 126 52.07 -19.40 7.28
C ASN A 126 52.72 -18.79 8.54
N GLY A 127 51.96 -18.66 9.64
CA GLY A 127 52.43 -18.09 10.91
C GLY A 127 51.39 -17.17 11.59
N PRO A 128 51.42 -17.01 12.93
CA PRO A 128 50.48 -16.16 13.68
C PRO A 128 50.47 -14.69 13.22
N GLU A 129 51.62 -14.15 12.84
CA GLU A 129 51.80 -12.77 12.38
C GLU A 129 51.17 -12.47 11.01
N ASN A 130 50.83 -13.50 10.24
CA ASN A 130 50.19 -13.38 8.93
C ASN A 130 48.71 -13.79 8.94
N ALA A 131 48.15 -14.11 10.12
CA ALA A 131 46.78 -14.60 10.27
C ALA A 131 45.73 -13.57 9.76
N ASP A 132 46.00 -12.27 9.94
CA ASP A 132 45.09 -11.19 9.56
C ASP A 132 45.41 -10.58 8.18
N LYS A 133 46.42 -11.10 7.47
CA LYS A 133 46.82 -10.57 6.17
C LYS A 133 45.83 -10.99 5.08
N ALA A 134 45.24 -10.01 4.39
CA ALA A 134 44.34 -10.25 3.27
C ALA A 134 45.08 -10.98 2.13
N LEU A 135 44.41 -11.98 1.54
CA LEU A 135 44.90 -12.68 0.35
C LEU A 135 44.82 -11.77 -0.89
N PRO A 136 45.69 -11.95 -1.89
CA PRO A 136 45.55 -11.28 -3.17
C PRO A 136 44.16 -11.51 -3.79
N THR A 137 43.60 -10.47 -4.40
CA THR A 137 42.24 -10.47 -4.96
C THR A 137 42.04 -11.61 -5.97
N GLU A 138 43.07 -11.91 -6.76
CA GLU A 138 43.08 -12.95 -7.78
C GLU A 138 42.93 -14.35 -7.15
N VAL A 139 43.64 -14.60 -6.04
CA VAL A 139 43.59 -15.87 -5.30
C VAL A 139 42.21 -16.06 -4.66
N MET A 140 41.66 -15.00 -4.06
CA MET A 140 40.31 -15.04 -3.49
C MET A 140 39.25 -15.28 -4.57
N HIS A 141 39.43 -14.70 -5.77
CA HIS A 141 38.54 -14.89 -6.90
C HIS A 141 38.56 -16.34 -7.40
N GLU A 142 39.74 -16.97 -7.49
CA GLU A 142 39.89 -18.38 -7.86
C GLU A 142 39.22 -19.33 -6.85
N ILE A 143 39.46 -19.13 -5.55
CA ILE A 143 38.85 -19.93 -4.49
C ILE A 143 37.33 -19.83 -4.54
N ARG A 144 36.79 -18.60 -4.62
CA ARG A 144 35.33 -18.36 -4.70
C ARG A 144 34.70 -18.99 -5.94
N SER A 145 35.35 -18.87 -7.09
CA SER A 145 34.85 -19.42 -8.36
C SER A 145 34.84 -20.95 -8.35
N ARG A 146 35.90 -21.58 -7.82
CA ARG A 146 35.97 -23.04 -7.71
C ARG A 146 34.94 -23.60 -6.72
N VAL A 147 34.92 -23.08 -5.49
CA VAL A 147 33.96 -23.53 -4.46
C VAL A 147 32.51 -23.28 -4.92
N GLY A 148 32.26 -22.12 -5.55
CA GLY A 148 30.97 -21.82 -6.15
C GLY A 148 30.57 -22.80 -7.25
N GLY A 149 31.51 -23.19 -8.12
CA GLY A 149 31.25 -24.08 -9.24
C GLY A 149 30.95 -25.51 -8.80
N GLU A 150 31.67 -26.00 -7.79
CA GLU A 150 31.41 -27.30 -7.15
C GLU A 150 30.03 -27.32 -6.50
N LEU A 151 29.71 -26.31 -5.68
CA LEU A 151 28.41 -26.23 -5.00
C LEU A 151 27.25 -26.00 -5.98
N PHE A 152 27.46 -25.25 -7.06
CA PHE A 152 26.47 -25.06 -8.11
C PHE A 152 26.14 -26.42 -8.76
N ARG A 153 27.17 -27.22 -9.06
CA ARG A 153 26.99 -28.55 -9.65
C ARG A 153 26.26 -29.51 -8.71
N ASP A 154 26.63 -29.51 -7.43
CA ASP A 154 26.02 -30.34 -6.39
C ASP A 154 24.53 -30.00 -6.20
N SER A 155 24.18 -28.72 -6.25
CA SER A 155 22.80 -28.25 -6.02
C SER A 155 21.89 -28.30 -7.25
N HIS A 156 22.44 -28.09 -8.45
CA HIS A 156 21.65 -27.98 -9.68
C HIS A 156 21.80 -29.19 -10.61
N GLY A 157 22.63 -30.19 -10.27
CA GLY A 157 22.88 -31.38 -11.08
C GLY A 157 23.57 -31.09 -12.42
N ARG A 158 24.08 -29.88 -12.63
CA ARG A 158 24.72 -29.42 -13.88
C ARG A 158 25.76 -28.33 -13.62
N ASN A 159 26.67 -28.12 -14.57
CA ASN A 159 27.56 -26.96 -14.54
C ASN A 159 26.80 -25.65 -14.81
N ALA A 160 27.34 -24.54 -14.31
CA ALA A 160 26.91 -23.20 -14.70
C ALA A 160 27.15 -22.99 -16.20
N ARG A 161 26.17 -22.41 -16.88
CA ARG A 161 26.14 -22.13 -18.32
C ARG A 161 27.03 -20.94 -18.70
N SER A 162 27.36 -20.09 -17.72
CA SER A 162 28.26 -18.94 -17.89
C SER A 162 28.94 -18.59 -16.57
N ASN A 163 30.04 -17.84 -16.65
CA ASN A 163 30.71 -17.26 -15.48
C ASN A 163 29.77 -16.32 -14.69
N GLU A 164 28.77 -15.75 -15.35
CA GLU A 164 27.77 -14.86 -14.73
C GLU A 164 26.70 -15.62 -13.94
N GLU A 165 26.23 -16.78 -14.42
CA GLU A 165 25.34 -17.66 -13.64
C GLU A 165 26.05 -18.15 -12.37
N LEU A 166 27.34 -18.50 -12.51
CA LEU A 166 28.19 -18.87 -11.39
C LEU A 166 28.41 -17.70 -10.42
N ALA A 167 28.74 -16.51 -10.93
CA ALA A 167 28.96 -15.32 -10.10
C ALA A 167 27.70 -14.90 -9.34
N ARG A 168 26.51 -15.00 -9.94
CA ARG A 168 25.23 -14.76 -9.26
C ARG A 168 24.95 -15.76 -8.15
N TYR A 169 25.21 -17.04 -8.40
CA TYR A 169 25.08 -18.08 -7.38
C TYR A 169 26.06 -17.87 -6.22
N VAL A 170 27.32 -17.57 -6.52
CA VAL A 170 28.35 -17.22 -5.52
C VAL A 170 27.91 -16.02 -4.68
N THR A 171 27.42 -14.96 -5.32
CA THR A 171 26.97 -13.74 -4.64
C THR A 171 25.79 -14.04 -3.72
N ALA A 172 24.75 -14.71 -4.22
CA ALA A 172 23.57 -15.09 -3.44
C ALA A 172 23.90 -15.95 -2.19
N GLN A 173 24.95 -16.76 -2.25
CA GLN A 173 25.39 -17.63 -1.15
C GLN A 173 26.39 -16.96 -0.20
N THR A 174 26.95 -15.81 -0.55
CA THR A 174 27.96 -15.10 0.26
C THR A 174 27.44 -13.80 0.88
N THR A 175 26.35 -13.24 0.34
CA THR A 175 25.66 -12.05 0.88
C THR A 175 24.89 -12.39 2.16
N PRO A 176 25.14 -11.69 3.29
CA PRO A 176 24.41 -11.92 4.54
C PRO A 176 22.90 -11.71 4.40
N SER A 177 22.10 -12.62 4.95
CA SER A 177 20.63 -12.63 4.79
C SER A 177 19.87 -11.60 5.64
N LYS A 178 20.54 -10.87 6.54
CA LYS A 178 19.94 -9.86 7.41
C LYS A 178 20.92 -8.71 7.57
N GLN A 179 20.48 -7.48 7.33
CA GLN A 179 21.21 -6.29 7.78
C GLN A 179 20.55 -5.74 9.04
N THR A 180 21.36 -5.28 9.99
CA THR A 180 20.87 -4.65 11.22
C THR A 180 20.20 -3.33 10.85
N VAL A 181 19.00 -3.05 11.36
CA VAL A 181 18.33 -1.76 11.14
C VAL A 181 19.07 -0.69 11.93
N ALA A 182 19.61 0.31 11.24
CA ALA A 182 20.33 1.45 11.81
C ALA A 182 19.42 2.63 12.14
N GLY A 183 18.30 2.76 11.45
CA GLY A 183 17.38 3.87 11.60
C GLY A 183 16.15 3.74 10.73
N TYR A 184 15.34 4.80 10.76
CA TYR A 184 14.13 4.94 9.95
C TYR A 184 14.13 6.30 9.26
N ASP A 185 13.95 6.35 7.95
CA ASP A 185 13.80 7.59 7.18
C ASP A 185 12.32 7.92 7.06
N LEU A 186 11.94 9.07 7.60
CA LEU A 186 10.59 9.59 7.53
C LEU A 186 10.58 10.74 6.53
N VAL A 187 10.00 10.48 5.35
CA VAL A 187 9.93 11.50 4.29
C VAL A 187 8.66 12.31 4.46
N PHE A 188 8.82 13.58 4.80
CA PHE A 188 7.75 14.55 4.95
C PHE A 188 7.59 15.37 3.67
N SER A 189 6.48 15.18 2.97
CA SER A 189 6.14 15.95 1.77
C SER A 189 4.73 16.51 1.92
N PRO A 190 4.52 17.82 1.80
CA PRO A 190 3.19 18.41 1.86
C PRO A 190 2.42 18.12 0.58
N ALA A 191 1.14 18.50 0.54
CA ALA A 191 0.32 18.40 -0.66
C ALA A 191 0.95 19.19 -1.82
N LYS A 192 0.73 18.75 -3.07
CA LYS A 192 1.50 19.27 -4.21
C LYS A 192 1.24 20.75 -4.46
N SER A 193 0.01 21.23 -4.22
CA SER A 193 -0.31 22.66 -4.26
C SER A 193 0.49 23.49 -3.26
N VAL A 194 0.85 22.94 -2.09
CA VAL A 194 1.68 23.62 -1.10
C VAL A 194 3.12 23.73 -1.61
N SER A 195 3.66 22.67 -2.22
CA SER A 195 4.98 22.73 -2.87
C SER A 195 5.00 23.71 -4.05
N LEU A 196 3.92 23.78 -4.85
CA LEU A 196 3.79 24.75 -5.93
C LEU A 196 3.70 26.18 -5.39
N LEU A 197 2.90 26.43 -4.35
CA LEU A 197 2.81 27.74 -3.71
C LEU A 197 4.16 28.17 -3.10
N TRP A 198 4.90 27.24 -2.51
CA TRP A 198 6.26 27.48 -2.01
C TRP A 198 7.24 27.90 -3.11
N ALA A 199 7.23 27.19 -4.24
CA ALA A 199 8.13 27.48 -5.35
C ALA A 199 7.76 28.76 -6.10
N LEU A 200 6.47 28.91 -6.39
CA LEU A 200 5.95 29.89 -7.34
C LEU A 200 5.33 31.12 -6.68
N GLY A 201 5.01 31.11 -5.38
CA GLY A 201 4.26 32.18 -4.70
C GLY A 201 5.07 33.40 -4.24
N GLY A 202 6.35 33.47 -4.61
CA GLY A 202 7.28 34.51 -4.15
C GLY A 202 7.78 34.30 -2.71
N ASP A 203 8.60 35.23 -2.22
CA ASP A 203 9.35 35.06 -0.97
C ASP A 203 8.46 34.98 0.28
N GLU A 204 7.34 35.71 0.30
CA GLU A 204 6.35 35.65 1.40
C GLU A 204 5.77 34.25 1.53
N ALA A 205 5.24 33.70 0.43
CA ALA A 205 4.69 32.36 0.39
C ALA A 205 5.74 31.30 0.75
N ARG A 206 6.95 31.43 0.19
CA ARG A 206 8.05 30.49 0.41
C ARG A 206 8.43 30.39 1.89
N LYS A 207 8.73 31.53 2.52
CA LYS A 207 9.12 31.58 3.94
C LYS A 207 8.01 31.06 4.86
N ALA A 208 6.76 31.44 4.57
CA ALA A 208 5.62 30.97 5.35
C ALA A 208 5.42 29.46 5.23
N VAL A 209 5.52 28.90 4.02
CA VAL A 209 5.40 27.45 3.80
C VAL A 209 6.56 26.70 4.45
N GLU A 210 7.80 27.20 4.37
CA GLU A 210 8.96 26.56 5.01
C GLU A 210 8.85 26.55 6.54
N ALA A 211 8.40 27.65 7.13
CA ALA A 211 8.14 27.73 8.57
C ALA A 211 7.02 26.75 8.98
N ALA A 212 5.90 26.77 8.27
CA ALA A 212 4.77 25.87 8.51
C ALA A 212 5.16 24.39 8.37
N HIS A 213 5.97 24.05 7.37
CA HIS A 213 6.48 22.70 7.12
C HIS A 213 7.40 22.23 8.25
N ASN A 214 8.38 23.04 8.66
CA ASN A 214 9.28 22.72 9.77
C ASN A 214 8.54 22.54 11.10
N GLU A 215 7.59 23.44 11.39
CA GLU A 215 6.80 23.35 12.62
C GLU A 215 5.89 22.12 12.60
N ALA A 216 5.26 21.80 11.47
CA ALA A 216 4.46 20.59 11.30
C ALA A 216 5.29 19.30 11.45
N ILE A 217 6.53 19.27 10.94
CA ILE A 217 7.48 18.16 11.16
C ILE A 217 7.76 18.01 12.64
N LYS A 218 8.17 19.09 13.32
CA LYS A 218 8.49 19.08 14.76
C LYS A 218 7.32 18.55 15.59
N GLU A 219 6.13 19.08 15.36
CA GLU A 219 4.93 18.66 16.07
C GLU A 219 4.53 17.20 15.76
N THR A 220 4.83 16.70 14.56
CA THR A 220 4.59 15.29 14.21
C THR A 220 5.61 14.36 14.86
N ILE A 221 6.88 14.79 15.00
CA ILE A 221 7.89 14.06 15.77
C ILE A 221 7.46 13.97 17.24
N THR A 222 7.00 15.08 17.85
CA THR A 222 6.44 15.05 19.22
C THR A 222 5.23 14.13 19.33
N PHE A 223 4.36 14.10 18.33
CA PHE A 223 3.27 13.12 18.28
C PHE A 223 3.78 11.67 18.29
N LEU A 224 4.81 11.35 17.49
CA LEU A 224 5.43 10.03 17.48
C LEU A 224 6.13 9.68 18.79
N GLU A 225 6.83 10.63 19.41
CA GLU A 225 7.44 10.46 20.73
C GLU A 225 6.41 10.05 21.79
N ASN A 226 5.23 10.68 21.76
CA ASN A 226 4.16 10.41 22.73
C ASN A 226 3.34 9.15 22.44
N ASN A 227 3.33 8.63 21.21
CA ASN A 227 2.39 7.56 20.81
C ASN A 227 3.09 6.32 20.22
N ALA A 228 4.36 6.40 19.83
CA ALA A 228 5.03 5.38 19.05
C ALA A 228 6.44 5.01 19.53
N THR A 229 7.03 5.78 20.46
CA THR A 229 8.43 5.65 20.84
C THR A 229 8.58 4.79 22.10
N TYR A 230 8.96 3.52 21.89
CA TYR A 230 9.18 2.55 22.96
C TYR A 230 10.44 1.73 22.69
N THR A 231 10.97 1.10 23.75
CA THR A 231 12.03 0.09 23.61
C THR A 231 11.68 -1.18 24.38
N ARG A 232 12.51 -2.23 24.26
CA ARG A 232 12.19 -3.58 24.75
C ARG A 232 13.20 -4.10 25.76
N ARG A 233 12.73 -4.89 26.72
CA ARG A 233 13.53 -5.57 27.76
C ARG A 233 13.10 -7.02 27.94
N GLY A 234 13.95 -7.79 28.60
CA GLY A 234 13.75 -9.21 28.86
C GLY A 234 14.04 -10.09 27.65
N LYS A 235 14.03 -11.41 27.87
CA LYS A 235 14.28 -12.39 26.82
C LYS A 235 13.26 -12.22 25.70
N ASN A 236 13.75 -12.20 24.45
CA ASN A 236 12.94 -11.93 23.26
C ASN A 236 12.19 -10.59 23.28
N GLY A 237 12.54 -9.65 24.17
CA GLY A 237 11.90 -8.34 24.30
C GLY A 237 10.45 -8.43 24.77
N VAL A 238 10.15 -9.31 25.74
CA VAL A 238 8.80 -9.54 26.28
C VAL A 238 8.21 -8.30 26.99
N ARG A 239 9.07 -7.42 27.53
CA ARG A 239 8.65 -6.14 28.09
C ARG A 239 8.87 -5.03 27.06
N GLN A 240 7.92 -4.12 26.95
CA GLN A 240 8.03 -2.88 26.21
C GLN A 240 7.93 -1.71 27.21
N ILE A 241 8.99 -0.91 27.28
CA ILE A 241 9.16 0.17 28.25
C ILE A 241 9.17 1.54 27.54
N ASP A 242 8.90 2.58 28.30
CA ASP A 242 8.97 3.97 27.84
C ASP A 242 10.42 4.37 27.52
N VAL A 243 10.55 5.31 26.58
CA VAL A 243 11.81 5.97 26.24
C VAL A 243 11.90 7.27 27.03
N ASP A 244 13.10 7.54 27.54
CA ASP A 244 13.43 8.77 28.22
C ASP A 244 14.13 9.75 27.26
N GLY A 245 13.73 11.01 27.31
CA GLY A 245 14.33 12.09 26.53
C GLY A 245 14.06 12.08 25.02
N GLY A 246 13.17 11.23 24.47
CA GLY A 246 12.66 11.36 23.09
C GLY A 246 13.49 10.68 21.99
N LEU A 247 13.39 11.19 20.76
CA LEU A 247 14.04 10.64 19.56
C LEU A 247 15.28 11.47 19.15
N VAL A 248 16.32 10.76 18.72
CA VAL A 248 17.49 11.33 18.03
C VAL A 248 17.25 11.28 16.54
N ALA A 249 17.34 12.41 15.86
CA ALA A 249 17.04 12.51 14.43
C ALA A 249 17.84 13.59 13.71
N THR A 250 18.01 13.41 12.41
CA THR A 250 18.60 14.38 11.48
C THR A 250 17.60 14.73 10.38
N GLN A 251 17.61 15.96 9.89
CA GLN A 251 16.69 16.47 8.87
C GLN A 251 17.48 16.94 7.65
N PHE A 252 17.17 16.39 6.47
CA PHE A 252 17.76 16.77 5.19
C PHE A 252 16.66 17.28 4.25
N ARG A 253 16.77 18.53 3.80
CA ARG A 253 15.77 19.16 2.93
C ARG A 253 16.15 19.00 1.46
N HIS A 254 15.16 18.63 0.66
CA HIS A 254 15.22 18.59 -0.79
C HIS A 254 14.17 19.54 -1.39
N TYR A 255 14.52 20.14 -2.53
CA TYR A 255 13.73 21.18 -3.18
C TYR A 255 12.94 20.69 -4.39
N ASP A 256 13.47 19.68 -5.07
CA ASP A 256 12.97 19.21 -6.35
C ASP A 256 12.78 17.70 -6.37
N SER A 257 11.96 17.23 -7.31
CA SER A 257 11.85 15.80 -7.58
C SER A 257 13.08 15.33 -8.36
N ARG A 258 13.27 14.01 -8.52
CA ARG A 258 14.27 13.45 -9.45
C ARG A 258 14.16 13.99 -10.89
N ALA A 259 12.99 14.51 -11.27
CA ALA A 259 12.73 15.09 -12.59
C ALA A 259 12.92 16.61 -12.64
N GLY A 260 13.36 17.24 -11.55
CA GLY A 260 13.56 18.68 -11.43
C GLY A 260 12.28 19.49 -11.19
N ASP A 261 11.15 18.85 -10.87
CA ASP A 261 9.89 19.55 -10.58
C ASP A 261 9.84 20.07 -9.14
N PRO A 262 9.14 21.19 -8.86
CA PRO A 262 8.99 21.72 -7.50
C PRO A 262 8.44 20.67 -6.52
N GLN A 263 9.24 20.22 -5.56
CA GLN A 263 8.82 19.22 -4.56
C GLN A 263 9.57 19.46 -3.25
N LEU A 264 9.07 20.39 -2.44
CA LEU A 264 9.55 20.56 -1.07
C LEU A 264 9.33 19.26 -0.29
N HIS A 265 10.40 18.64 0.19
CA HIS A 265 10.31 17.50 1.10
C HIS A 265 11.54 17.40 1.99
N ASP A 266 11.35 16.79 3.16
CA ASP A 266 12.42 16.60 4.12
C ASP A 266 12.52 15.13 4.51
N HIS A 267 13.73 14.59 4.44
CA HIS A 267 14.10 13.28 4.97
C HIS A 267 14.49 13.46 6.43
N VAL A 268 13.65 12.97 7.33
CA VAL A 268 13.94 12.96 8.78
C VAL A 268 14.39 11.57 9.17
N VAL A 269 15.70 11.41 9.32
CA VAL A 269 16.35 10.13 9.62
C VAL A 269 16.43 9.95 11.13
N ILE A 270 15.59 9.06 11.67
CA ILE A 270 15.53 8.71 13.10
C ILE A 270 16.52 7.59 13.39
N ALA A 271 17.37 7.78 14.40
CA ALA A 271 18.28 6.75 14.87
C ALA A 271 17.53 5.58 15.50
N ASN A 272 17.96 4.35 15.23
CA ASN A 272 17.44 3.17 15.93
C ASN A 272 18.04 3.02 17.34
N LYS A 273 18.57 4.08 17.94
CA LYS A 273 19.12 4.11 19.30
C LYS A 273 18.26 5.03 20.15
N VAL A 274 17.64 4.48 21.19
CA VAL A 274 16.83 5.21 22.15
C VAL A 274 17.23 4.83 23.58
N MET A 275 17.15 5.80 24.49
CA MET A 275 17.39 5.61 25.91
C MET A 275 16.08 5.17 26.58
N GLY A 276 16.05 4.01 27.24
CA GLY A 276 14.91 3.63 28.05
C GLY A 276 14.87 4.44 29.36
N VAL A 277 13.70 4.51 30.01
CA VAL A 277 13.56 5.08 31.38
C VAL A 277 14.41 4.40 32.45
N ASP A 278 15.04 3.27 32.12
CA ASP A 278 16.06 2.61 32.94
C ASP A 278 17.49 3.12 32.71
N GLY A 279 17.65 4.20 31.94
CA GLY A 279 18.94 4.82 31.58
C GLY A 279 19.75 4.03 30.56
N LYS A 280 19.18 2.98 29.93
CA LYS A 280 19.91 2.10 29.01
C LYS A 280 19.56 2.36 27.56
N TRP A 281 20.59 2.53 26.74
CA TRP A 281 20.47 2.62 25.29
C TRP A 281 20.17 1.27 24.64
N SER A 282 19.21 1.26 23.73
CA SER A 282 18.69 0.05 23.07
C SER A 282 17.99 0.40 21.75
N SER A 283 17.57 -0.63 21.02
CA SER A 283 16.85 -0.44 19.76
C SER A 283 15.42 0.10 19.95
N LEU A 284 15.00 0.98 19.05
CA LEU A 284 13.61 1.43 18.96
C LEU A 284 12.70 0.27 18.57
N ASP A 285 11.51 0.17 19.17
CA ASP A 285 10.50 -0.80 18.76
C ASP A 285 9.76 -0.31 17.51
N GLY A 286 10.35 -0.55 16.35
CA GLY A 286 9.79 -0.11 15.06
C GLY A 286 8.37 -0.61 14.76
N ARG A 287 7.86 -1.65 15.45
CA ARG A 287 6.48 -2.14 15.25
C ARG A 287 5.45 -1.07 15.57
N THR A 288 5.65 -0.30 16.64
CA THR A 288 4.72 0.76 17.02
C THR A 288 4.84 1.97 16.08
N LEU A 289 6.07 2.29 15.63
CA LEU A 289 6.32 3.33 14.63
C LEU A 289 5.54 3.08 13.33
N TYR A 290 5.67 1.88 12.74
CA TYR A 290 4.92 1.53 11.53
C TYR A 290 3.41 1.54 11.76
N LYS A 291 2.94 1.05 12.91
CA LYS A 291 1.52 1.06 13.27
C LYS A 291 0.94 2.49 13.30
N MET A 292 1.74 3.47 13.70
CA MET A 292 1.34 4.88 13.79
C MET A 292 1.53 5.68 12.50
N GLY A 293 2.13 5.11 11.45
CA GLY A 293 2.49 5.83 10.22
C GLY A 293 1.33 6.62 9.59
N VAL A 294 0.14 6.03 9.49
CA VAL A 294 -1.05 6.74 8.95
C VAL A 294 -1.48 7.88 9.87
N ALA A 295 -1.57 7.64 11.18
CA ALA A 295 -1.96 8.68 12.14
C ALA A 295 -0.96 9.85 12.18
N ALA A 296 0.34 9.55 12.06
CA ALA A 296 1.39 10.55 11.95
C ALA A 296 1.29 11.32 10.63
N SER A 297 1.03 10.64 9.50
CA SER A 297 0.83 11.33 8.21
C SER A 297 -0.39 12.25 8.22
N GLU A 298 -1.52 11.82 8.83
CA GLU A 298 -2.70 12.69 8.98
C GLU A 298 -2.40 13.88 9.91
N THR A 299 -1.60 13.66 10.96
CA THR A 299 -1.16 14.72 11.87
C THR A 299 -0.33 15.77 11.14
N TYR A 300 0.69 15.34 10.37
CA TYR A 300 1.51 16.24 9.56
C TYR A 300 0.68 16.98 8.50
N ASN A 301 -0.12 16.26 7.72
CA ASN A 301 -0.92 16.83 6.64
C ASN A 301 -1.93 17.87 7.15
N ALA A 302 -2.53 17.63 8.32
CA ALA A 302 -3.42 18.59 8.96
C ALA A 302 -2.67 19.83 9.44
N LYS A 303 -1.53 19.66 10.12
CA LYS A 303 -0.74 20.76 10.69
C LYS A 303 -0.12 21.66 9.62
N VAL A 304 0.49 21.07 8.58
CA VAL A 304 1.15 21.87 7.53
C VAL A 304 0.14 22.73 6.78
N ILE A 305 -1.00 22.16 6.38
CA ILE A 305 -1.99 22.91 5.59
C ILE A 305 -2.67 23.98 6.45
N GLU A 306 -2.96 23.69 7.72
CA GLU A 306 -3.53 24.66 8.66
C GLU A 306 -2.60 25.87 8.85
N LYS A 307 -1.31 25.61 9.13
CA LYS A 307 -0.31 26.67 9.34
C LYS A 307 -0.07 27.49 8.07
N VAL A 308 -0.05 26.86 6.89
CA VAL A 308 0.02 27.58 5.60
C VAL A 308 -1.21 28.48 5.41
N CYS A 309 -2.42 27.98 5.68
CA CYS A 309 -3.64 28.77 5.56
C CYS A 309 -3.67 29.95 6.53
N ALA A 310 -3.31 29.71 7.80
CA ALA A 310 -3.28 30.73 8.83
C ALA A 310 -2.23 31.81 8.57
N SER A 311 -1.04 31.44 8.10
CA SER A 311 0.06 32.38 7.83
C SER A 311 -0.16 33.21 6.56
N LEU A 312 -0.75 32.64 5.51
CA LEU A 312 -0.90 33.30 4.22
C LEU A 312 -2.29 33.87 3.95
N GLY A 313 -3.29 33.56 4.79
CA GLY A 313 -4.68 33.96 4.58
C GLY A 313 -5.32 33.26 3.37
N VAL A 314 -4.92 32.01 3.11
CA VAL A 314 -5.38 31.21 1.97
C VAL A 314 -6.36 30.13 2.42
N SER A 315 -7.14 29.59 1.49
CA SER A 315 -8.14 28.54 1.77
C SER A 315 -7.77 27.21 1.15
N THR A 316 -8.44 26.14 1.58
CA THR A 316 -8.27 24.79 1.02
C THR A 316 -9.49 24.34 0.24
N VAL A 317 -9.25 23.46 -0.72
CA VAL A 317 -10.28 22.70 -1.44
C VAL A 317 -9.96 21.21 -1.33
N ALA A 318 -10.97 20.41 -0.98
CA ALA A 318 -10.86 18.97 -1.00
C ALA A 318 -10.84 18.48 -2.45
N ARG A 319 -9.79 17.76 -2.86
CA ARG A 319 -9.69 17.12 -4.17
C ARG A 319 -9.67 15.62 -4.02
N SER A 320 -10.56 14.93 -4.74
CA SER A 320 -10.64 13.47 -4.73
C SER A 320 -9.76 12.86 -5.81
N THR A 321 -8.73 12.11 -5.40
CA THR A 321 -7.83 11.36 -6.29
C THR A 321 -8.32 9.95 -6.60
N GLY A 322 -9.62 9.67 -6.48
CA GLY A 322 -10.20 8.38 -6.88
C GLY A 322 -11.19 7.88 -5.85
N SER A 323 -11.04 6.61 -5.48
CA SER A 323 -11.75 5.98 -4.36
C SER A 323 -11.06 6.20 -3.01
N GLY A 324 -10.02 7.03 -2.96
CA GLY A 324 -9.25 7.35 -1.74
C GLY A 324 -9.84 8.50 -0.94
N GLU A 325 -9.27 8.74 0.24
CA GLU A 325 -9.58 9.91 1.07
C GLU A 325 -9.21 11.20 0.30
N PRO A 326 -10.00 12.30 0.43
CA PRO A 326 -9.69 13.54 -0.25
C PRO A 326 -8.36 14.12 0.22
N VAL A 327 -7.56 14.60 -0.74
CA VAL A 327 -6.37 15.40 -0.45
C VAL A 327 -6.79 16.86 -0.41
N TYR A 328 -6.42 17.57 0.65
CA TYR A 328 -6.71 18.99 0.77
C TYR A 328 -5.58 19.78 0.12
N GLU A 329 -5.93 20.47 -0.96
CA GLU A 329 -5.03 21.32 -1.73
C GLU A 329 -5.38 22.79 -1.49
N VAL A 330 -4.42 23.70 -1.71
CA VAL A 330 -4.64 25.14 -1.68
C VAL A 330 -5.61 25.54 -2.81
N ALA A 331 -6.64 26.32 -2.47
CA ALA A 331 -7.59 26.85 -3.44
C ALA A 331 -6.90 27.86 -4.37
N GLY A 332 -7.21 27.85 -5.67
CA GLY A 332 -6.60 28.74 -6.66
C GLY A 332 -5.32 28.21 -7.33
N ILE A 333 -4.72 27.12 -6.85
CA ILE A 333 -3.71 26.37 -7.63
C ILE A 333 -4.45 25.47 -8.63
N ASP A 334 -4.15 25.57 -9.92
CA ASP A 334 -4.85 24.80 -10.96
C ASP A 334 -4.46 23.31 -10.94
N LEU A 335 -5.40 22.45 -11.37
CA LEU A 335 -5.22 20.99 -11.39
C LEU A 335 -4.15 20.57 -12.41
N ASP A 336 -4.08 21.26 -13.55
CA ASP A 336 -3.15 20.93 -14.63
C ASP A 336 -1.70 21.12 -14.20
N SER A 337 -1.40 22.14 -13.40
CA SER A 337 -0.09 22.39 -12.84
C SER A 337 0.30 21.37 -11.77
N ILE A 338 -0.67 20.93 -10.96
CA ILE A 338 -0.45 19.82 -10.02
C ILE A 338 -0.11 18.53 -10.78
N HIS A 339 -0.82 18.25 -11.88
CA HIS A 339 -0.57 17.08 -12.73
C HIS A 339 0.75 17.19 -13.50
N ARG A 340 1.07 18.35 -14.08
CA ARG A 340 2.34 18.63 -14.78
C ARG A 340 3.54 18.36 -13.89
N ALA A 341 3.49 18.86 -12.66
CA ALA A 341 4.54 18.67 -11.66
C ALA A 341 4.66 17.20 -11.18
N SER A 342 3.78 16.32 -11.66
CA SER A 342 3.75 14.89 -11.36
C SER A 342 4.17 14.01 -12.56
N SER A 343 4.08 14.50 -13.82
CA SER A 343 4.27 13.70 -15.05
C SER A 343 5.68 13.72 -15.66
N ARG A 344 6.52 14.74 -15.40
CA ARG A 344 7.90 14.89 -15.93
C ARG A 344 8.88 13.78 -15.47
N ARG A 345 8.56 13.06 -14.39
CA ARG A 345 9.26 11.84 -13.92
C ARG A 345 9.39 10.72 -14.98
N THR A 346 8.48 10.69 -15.95
CA THR A 346 8.41 9.63 -16.98
C THR A 346 9.48 9.76 -18.07
N ASN A 347 10.07 10.95 -18.27
CA ASN A 347 10.97 11.22 -19.40
C ASN A 347 12.42 10.72 -19.19
N ILE A 348 12.93 10.74 -17.96
CA ILE A 348 14.30 10.27 -17.62
C ILE A 348 14.39 8.75 -17.75
N ALA A 349 13.34 8.04 -17.32
CA ALA A 349 13.15 6.61 -17.51
C ALA A 349 13.30 6.20 -18.99
N GLY A 350 12.72 6.97 -19.93
CA GLY A 350 12.86 6.70 -21.37
C GLY A 350 14.31 6.72 -21.88
N ALA A 351 15.16 7.60 -21.34
CA ALA A 351 16.56 7.68 -21.74
C ALA A 351 17.44 6.60 -21.10
N ILE A 352 17.17 6.21 -19.86
CA ILE A 352 17.81 5.06 -19.20
C ILE A 352 17.56 3.81 -20.05
N ASN A 353 16.31 3.58 -20.44
CA ASN A 353 15.92 2.44 -21.26
C ASN A 353 16.60 2.41 -22.64
N ARG A 354 16.75 3.58 -23.30
CA ARG A 354 17.50 3.66 -24.55
C ARG A 354 18.96 3.26 -24.36
N LEU A 355 19.62 3.76 -23.31
CA LEU A 355 21.03 3.46 -23.03
C LEU A 355 21.28 2.02 -22.61
N GLU A 356 20.39 1.43 -21.83
CA GLU A 356 20.46 0.00 -21.51
C GLU A 356 20.25 -0.87 -22.76
N THR A 357 19.34 -0.46 -23.66
CA THR A 357 19.12 -1.14 -24.95
C THR A 357 20.33 -1.02 -25.86
N GLU A 358 20.94 0.16 -25.97
CA GLU A 358 22.18 0.39 -26.73
C GLU A 358 23.36 -0.38 -26.14
N PHE A 359 23.50 -0.41 -24.82
CA PHE A 359 24.53 -1.20 -24.14
C PHE A 359 24.36 -2.68 -24.44
N THR A 360 23.13 -3.19 -24.31
CA THR A 360 22.81 -4.60 -24.56
C THR A 360 23.04 -4.97 -26.03
N SER A 361 22.66 -4.10 -26.97
CA SER A 361 22.91 -4.30 -28.39
C SER A 361 24.40 -4.27 -28.75
N ARG A 362 25.20 -3.46 -28.05
CA ARG A 362 26.64 -3.30 -28.32
C ARG A 362 27.50 -4.37 -27.68
N HIS A 363 27.09 -4.87 -26.50
CA HIS A 363 27.88 -5.80 -25.69
C HIS A 363 27.33 -7.22 -25.66
N GLY A 364 26.10 -7.45 -26.12
CA GLY A 364 25.47 -8.77 -26.22
C GLY A 364 24.98 -9.35 -24.88
N TYR A 365 24.99 -8.54 -23.82
CA TYR A 365 24.47 -8.88 -22.49
C TYR A 365 23.94 -7.61 -21.79
N ALA A 366 22.99 -7.80 -20.87
CA ALA A 366 22.40 -6.69 -20.11
C ALA A 366 23.42 -6.09 -19.12
N PRO A 367 23.38 -4.77 -18.87
CA PRO A 367 24.32 -4.11 -17.96
C PRO A 367 24.19 -4.63 -16.51
N SER A 368 25.31 -4.85 -15.82
CA SER A 368 25.37 -5.17 -14.38
C SER A 368 24.99 -3.96 -13.50
N ASP A 369 24.67 -4.12 -12.22
CA ASP A 369 24.21 -3.01 -11.35
C ASP A 369 25.17 -1.80 -11.32
N LYS A 370 26.48 -2.05 -11.30
CA LYS A 370 27.49 -0.98 -11.40
C LYS A 370 27.48 -0.28 -12.77
N GLN A 371 27.21 -1.02 -13.84
CA GLN A 371 27.07 -0.49 -15.19
C GLN A 371 25.72 0.21 -15.40
N LYS A 372 24.65 -0.28 -14.77
CA LYS A 372 23.35 0.38 -14.73
C LYS A 372 23.43 1.70 -14.00
N ILE A 373 24.16 1.79 -12.89
CA ILE A 373 24.45 3.07 -12.22
C ILE A 373 25.20 4.01 -13.17
N ALA A 374 26.19 3.52 -13.92
CA ALA A 374 26.90 4.33 -14.91
C ALA A 374 26.02 4.74 -16.11
N LEU A 375 25.12 3.87 -16.58
CA LEU A 375 24.18 4.15 -17.65
C LEU A 375 23.03 5.05 -17.21
N ALA A 376 22.59 4.95 -15.95
CA ALA A 376 21.64 5.85 -15.33
C ALA A 376 22.27 7.23 -15.13
N GLN A 377 23.53 7.29 -14.70
CA GLN A 377 24.32 8.52 -14.70
C GLN A 377 24.46 9.08 -16.13
N GLN A 378 24.71 8.24 -17.13
CA GLN A 378 24.79 8.64 -18.54
C GLN A 378 23.44 9.14 -19.07
N ALA A 379 22.32 8.49 -18.76
CA ALA A 379 20.97 8.90 -19.17
C ALA A 379 20.57 10.21 -18.51
N THR A 380 20.92 10.37 -17.23
CA THR A 380 20.77 11.61 -16.47
C THR A 380 21.64 12.72 -17.06
N LEU A 381 22.82 12.40 -17.62
CA LEU A 381 23.70 13.34 -18.30
C LEU A 381 23.21 13.68 -19.73
N GLU A 382 22.57 12.75 -20.43
CA GLU A 382 22.06 12.91 -21.81
C GLU A 382 20.70 13.60 -21.87
N THR A 383 19.84 13.40 -20.87
CA THR A 383 18.57 14.13 -20.70
C THR A 383 18.76 15.47 -20.00
N ARG A 384 19.97 15.73 -19.52
CA ARG A 384 20.39 17.02 -19.00
C ARG A 384 20.63 18.00 -20.15
N PRO A 385 20.16 19.25 -20.05
CA PRO A 385 20.97 20.37 -20.51
C PRO A 385 22.34 20.30 -19.77
N GLU A 386 23.46 20.59 -20.45
CA GLU A 386 24.84 20.42 -19.94
C GLU A 386 25.01 20.65 -18.42
N LYS A 387 25.86 19.82 -17.77
CA LYS A 387 26.25 19.87 -16.34
C LYS A 387 26.11 21.28 -15.73
N LYS A 388 24.96 21.56 -15.11
CA LYS A 388 24.88 22.64 -14.11
C LYS A 388 25.45 22.08 -12.80
N SER A 389 26.41 22.76 -12.20
CA SER A 389 26.87 22.53 -10.83
C SER A 389 25.69 22.43 -9.84
N ALA A 390 25.97 22.11 -8.57
CA ALA A 390 24.99 22.20 -7.50
C ALA A 390 24.19 23.51 -7.64
N ARG A 391 22.90 23.42 -8.04
CA ARG A 391 22.10 24.59 -8.42
C ARG A 391 21.65 25.33 -7.17
N ARG A 392 21.63 26.65 -7.23
CA ARG A 392 21.07 27.45 -6.13
C ARG A 392 19.55 27.36 -6.18
N LEU A 393 18.91 27.41 -5.02
CA LEU A 393 17.44 27.44 -4.96
C LEU A 393 16.86 28.61 -5.76
N SER A 394 17.55 29.76 -5.80
CA SER A 394 17.12 30.90 -6.62
C SER A 394 17.04 30.56 -8.12
N GLU A 395 17.99 29.79 -8.65
CA GLU A 395 18.01 29.40 -10.06
C GLU A 395 16.89 28.41 -10.38
N LEU A 396 16.62 27.48 -9.47
CA LEU A 396 15.49 26.54 -9.59
C LEU A 396 14.16 27.29 -9.59
N VAL A 397 14.00 28.25 -8.69
CA VAL A 397 12.80 29.09 -8.60
C VAL A 397 12.60 29.88 -9.89
N ASP A 398 13.65 30.51 -10.42
CA ASP A 398 13.56 31.28 -11.67
C ASP A 398 13.15 30.39 -12.85
N GLU A 399 13.74 29.18 -12.95
CA GLU A 399 13.40 28.17 -13.94
C GLU A 399 11.93 27.73 -13.83
N TRP A 400 11.47 27.43 -12.61
CA TRP A 400 10.08 27.04 -12.37
C TRP A 400 9.09 28.19 -12.66
N GLN A 401 9.40 29.41 -12.25
CA GLN A 401 8.54 30.55 -12.55
C GLN A 401 8.42 30.78 -14.05
N HIS A 402 9.51 30.63 -14.80
CA HIS A 402 9.49 30.69 -16.25
C HIS A 402 8.64 29.55 -16.86
N ASP A 403 8.87 28.32 -16.39
CA ASP A 403 8.19 27.12 -16.89
C ASP A 403 6.68 27.15 -16.67
N TYR A 404 6.21 27.64 -15.51
CA TYR A 404 4.78 27.65 -15.17
C TYR A 404 4.04 28.90 -15.65
N SER A 405 4.74 30.02 -15.87
CA SER A 405 4.14 31.25 -16.42
C SER A 405 3.90 31.20 -17.93
N THR A 406 4.58 30.31 -18.66
CA THR A 406 4.50 30.21 -20.13
C THR A 406 3.40 29.27 -20.64
N GLY A 407 2.74 28.50 -19.76
CA GLY A 407 1.68 27.55 -20.13
C GLY A 407 2.18 26.36 -20.97
N LEU A 408 1.33 25.34 -21.19
CA LEU A 408 1.58 24.30 -22.20
C LEU A 408 0.99 24.77 -23.54
N ASP A 409 1.67 24.52 -24.65
CA ASP A 409 1.16 24.67 -26.03
C ASP A 409 0.46 26.02 -26.32
N GLY A 410 0.95 27.14 -25.75
CA GLY A 410 0.37 28.47 -25.97
C GLY A 410 -0.89 28.79 -25.15
N GLY A 411 -1.23 27.98 -24.15
CA GLY A 411 -2.25 28.29 -23.14
C GLY A 411 -1.82 29.40 -22.17
N MET A 412 -2.77 30.00 -21.43
CA MET A 412 -2.43 30.96 -20.37
C MET A 412 -1.72 30.22 -19.22
N GLY A 413 -0.46 30.58 -18.96
CA GLY A 413 0.26 30.10 -17.78
C GLY A 413 -0.35 30.62 -16.47
N MET A 414 0.01 29.98 -15.37
CA MET A 414 -0.45 30.38 -14.04
C MET A 414 0.26 31.68 -13.62
N PRO A 415 -0.37 32.58 -12.84
CA PRO A 415 0.36 33.65 -12.18
C PRO A 415 1.53 33.08 -11.35
N VAL A 416 2.63 33.82 -11.28
CA VAL A 416 3.81 33.49 -10.48
C VAL A 416 4.25 34.70 -9.66
N GLY A 417 5.10 34.48 -8.66
CA GLY A 417 5.51 35.47 -7.69
C GLY A 417 4.34 35.96 -6.82
N PRO A 418 4.36 37.25 -6.39
CA PRO A 418 3.30 37.84 -5.58
C PRO A 418 1.90 37.78 -6.21
N ALA A 419 1.83 37.75 -7.54
CA ALA A 419 0.55 37.62 -8.26
C ALA A 419 -0.13 36.27 -8.01
N LEU A 420 0.65 35.19 -7.83
CA LEU A 420 0.10 33.88 -7.48
C LEU A 420 -0.49 33.90 -6.08
N LEU A 421 0.22 34.49 -5.13
CA LEU A 421 -0.25 34.58 -3.75
C LEU A 421 -1.56 35.38 -3.67
N GLU A 422 -1.66 36.50 -4.39
CA GLU A 422 -2.89 37.27 -4.46
C GLU A 422 -4.03 36.50 -5.16
N HIS A 423 -3.72 35.78 -6.25
CA HIS A 423 -4.68 34.91 -6.92
C HIS A 423 -5.26 33.86 -5.95
N VAL A 424 -4.40 33.16 -5.21
CA VAL A 424 -4.78 32.15 -4.23
C VAL A 424 -5.56 32.74 -3.05
N ARG A 425 -5.20 33.93 -2.55
CA ARG A 425 -5.97 34.66 -1.53
C ARG A 425 -7.38 34.98 -2.02
N SER A 426 -7.49 35.48 -3.25
CA SER A 426 -8.78 35.84 -3.85
C SER A 426 -9.66 34.65 -4.20
N ALA A 427 -9.09 33.44 -4.34
CA ALA A 427 -9.85 32.20 -4.52
C ALA A 427 -10.53 31.71 -3.22
N GLY A 428 -10.17 32.28 -2.05
CA GLY A 428 -10.60 31.84 -0.72
C GLY A 428 -11.95 32.31 -0.15
N PRO A 429 -12.66 33.37 -0.61
CA PRO A 429 -13.85 33.86 0.11
C PRO A 429 -15.11 32.98 -0.05
N GLY A 430 -15.00 31.80 -0.66
CA GLY A 430 -16.14 30.93 -0.97
C GLY A 430 -16.46 29.81 0.03
N VAL A 431 -15.63 29.55 1.05
CA VAL A 431 -15.91 28.50 2.05
C VAL A 431 -16.58 29.14 3.27
N PRO A 432 -17.88 28.89 3.52
CA PRO A 432 -18.51 29.34 4.75
C PRO A 432 -17.72 28.79 5.94
N ALA A 433 -17.34 29.66 6.89
CA ALA A 433 -16.78 29.20 8.15
C ALA A 433 -17.77 28.21 8.77
N GLY A 434 -17.31 26.98 9.06
CA GLY A 434 -18.13 25.96 9.68
C GLY A 434 -18.59 26.34 11.10
N PRO A 435 -19.34 25.47 11.78
CA PRO A 435 -19.66 25.66 13.20
C PRO A 435 -18.39 25.85 14.03
N SER A 436 -18.50 26.48 15.20
CA SER A 436 -17.34 26.64 16.08
C SER A 436 -16.97 25.32 16.73
N VAL A 437 -15.68 24.99 16.77
CA VAL A 437 -15.15 23.83 17.52
C VAL A 437 -15.45 23.95 19.02
N ALA A 438 -15.69 25.15 19.54
CA ALA A 438 -16.08 25.34 20.94
C ALA A 438 -17.44 24.72 21.29
N GLU A 439 -18.32 24.52 20.29
CA GLU A 439 -19.65 23.93 20.45
C GLU A 439 -19.67 22.43 20.14
N LEU A 440 -18.49 21.80 19.99
CA LEU A 440 -18.33 20.39 19.67
C LEU A 440 -19.05 19.47 20.65
N ASN A 441 -20.03 18.71 20.16
CA ASN A 441 -20.61 17.60 20.89
C ASN A 441 -19.75 16.34 20.74
N VAL A 442 -18.84 16.13 21.70
CA VAL A 442 -17.88 15.01 21.70
C VAL A 442 -18.55 13.65 21.50
N HIS A 443 -19.70 13.39 22.13
CA HIS A 443 -20.36 12.08 22.01
C HIS A 443 -21.01 11.86 20.65
N GLU A 444 -21.56 12.91 20.04
CA GLU A 444 -22.18 12.83 18.72
C GLU A 444 -21.15 12.53 17.64
N HIS A 445 -20.06 13.31 17.59
CA HIS A 445 -18.98 13.08 16.64
C HIS A 445 -18.29 11.73 16.90
N ALA A 446 -18.12 11.31 18.15
CA ALA A 446 -17.58 9.99 18.44
C ALA A 446 -18.47 8.85 17.89
N ARG A 447 -19.80 8.96 17.96
CA ARG A 447 -20.71 7.98 17.33
C ARG A 447 -20.58 7.97 15.81
N GLN A 448 -20.48 9.14 15.18
CA GLN A 448 -20.30 9.26 13.74
C GLN A 448 -18.97 8.64 13.30
N ILE A 449 -17.88 8.89 14.03
CA ILE A 449 -16.57 8.28 13.78
C ILE A 449 -16.64 6.75 13.93
N VAL A 450 -17.32 6.21 14.94
CA VAL A 450 -17.53 4.76 15.06
C VAL A 450 -18.30 4.19 13.87
N HIS A 451 -19.32 4.90 13.38
CA HIS A 451 -20.07 4.49 12.20
C HIS A 451 -19.19 4.48 10.93
N GLU A 452 -18.40 5.54 10.72
CA GLU A 452 -17.43 5.64 9.61
C GLU A 452 -16.36 4.54 9.68
N LEU A 453 -15.83 4.25 10.87
CA LEU A 453 -14.90 3.14 11.10
C LEU A 453 -15.56 1.79 10.83
N SER A 454 -16.81 1.59 11.28
CA SER A 454 -17.58 0.35 11.06
C SER A 454 -17.88 0.09 9.59
N ALA A 455 -18.03 1.14 8.78
CA ALA A 455 -18.16 1.01 7.33
C ALA A 455 -16.83 0.56 6.68
N LYS A 456 -15.70 1.05 7.21
CA LYS A 456 -14.36 0.83 6.65
C LYS A 456 -13.67 -0.44 7.17
N ARG A 457 -14.00 -0.93 8.37
CA ARG A 457 -13.26 -1.99 9.07
C ARG A 457 -14.16 -2.78 10.03
N ALA A 458 -13.90 -4.08 10.17
CA ALA A 458 -14.57 -4.91 11.18
C ALA A 458 -13.96 -4.71 12.59
N SER A 459 -12.66 -4.46 12.66
CA SER A 459 -11.95 -4.07 13.88
C SER A 459 -10.93 -2.96 13.60
N TRP A 460 -10.61 -2.16 14.63
CA TRP A 460 -9.67 -1.05 14.53
C TRP A 460 -8.88 -0.86 15.83
N GLY A 461 -7.65 -0.39 15.69
CA GLY A 461 -6.83 0.08 16.83
C GLY A 461 -6.95 1.59 17.05
N ARG A 462 -6.39 2.09 18.16
CA ARG A 462 -6.38 3.52 18.50
C ARG A 462 -5.75 4.41 17.41
N ASN A 463 -4.72 3.91 16.73
CA ASN A 463 -4.09 4.57 15.58
C ASN A 463 -5.10 4.93 14.45
N HIS A 464 -6.03 4.02 14.16
CA HIS A 464 -7.08 4.26 13.17
C HIS A 464 -8.10 5.29 13.66
N VAL A 465 -8.42 5.27 14.97
CA VAL A 465 -9.31 6.24 15.59
C VAL A 465 -8.71 7.64 15.49
N ILE A 466 -7.44 7.84 15.83
CA ILE A 466 -6.77 9.15 15.72
C ILE A 466 -6.84 9.68 14.27
N ALA A 467 -6.47 8.83 13.31
CA ALA A 467 -6.50 9.19 11.89
C ALA A 467 -7.92 9.57 11.43
N GLN A 468 -8.94 8.75 11.77
CA GLN A 468 -10.32 9.04 11.38
C GLN A 468 -10.89 10.26 12.11
N THR A 469 -10.57 10.46 13.39
CA THR A 469 -10.96 11.66 14.16
C THR A 469 -10.43 12.92 13.50
N ARG A 470 -9.15 12.97 13.09
CA ARG A 470 -8.60 14.13 12.40
C ARG A 470 -9.32 14.41 11.08
N ARG A 471 -9.57 13.38 10.26
CA ARG A 471 -10.30 13.51 8.99
C ARG A 471 -11.72 14.04 9.22
N HIS A 472 -12.44 13.41 10.13
CA HIS A 472 -13.83 13.74 10.46
C HIS A 472 -13.95 15.18 11.00
N LEU A 473 -13.12 15.56 11.98
CA LEU A 473 -13.17 16.91 12.54
C LEU A 473 -12.77 17.98 11.51
N LYS A 474 -11.80 17.70 10.64
CA LYS A 474 -11.41 18.62 9.58
C LYS A 474 -12.55 18.88 8.59
N GLU A 475 -13.32 17.85 8.26
CA GLU A 475 -14.49 17.97 7.39
C GLU A 475 -15.68 18.65 8.09
N ALA A 476 -15.91 18.34 9.37
CA ALA A 476 -17.00 18.91 10.16
C ALA A 476 -16.79 20.38 10.55
N PHE A 477 -15.54 20.82 10.68
CA PHE A 477 -15.16 22.16 11.15
C PHE A 477 -14.22 22.87 10.16
N PRO A 478 -14.66 23.10 8.90
CA PRO A 478 -13.82 23.72 7.88
C PRO A 478 -13.39 25.13 8.31
N GLY A 479 -12.09 25.42 8.18
CA GLY A 479 -11.50 26.71 8.51
C GLY A 479 -11.24 26.95 10.01
N GLN A 480 -11.51 25.97 10.88
CA GLN A 480 -11.22 26.06 12.31
C GLN A 480 -9.93 25.31 12.67
N THR A 481 -9.17 25.84 13.63
CA THR A 481 -8.03 25.14 14.25
C THR A 481 -8.52 24.02 15.17
N ILE A 482 -8.07 22.79 14.90
CA ILE A 482 -8.42 21.62 15.69
C ILE A 482 -7.21 21.23 16.55
N THR A 483 -7.29 21.51 17.84
CA THR A 483 -6.19 21.21 18.77
C THR A 483 -6.01 19.71 18.99
N ASP A 484 -4.79 19.28 19.31
CA ASP A 484 -4.50 17.89 19.67
C ASP A 484 -5.27 17.44 20.93
N GLU A 485 -5.57 18.36 21.85
CA GLU A 485 -6.43 18.09 23.01
C GLU A 485 -7.86 17.75 22.59
N THR A 486 -8.42 18.48 21.62
CA THR A 486 -9.74 18.18 21.05
C THR A 486 -9.76 16.80 20.39
N VAL A 487 -8.74 16.48 19.58
CA VAL A 487 -8.60 15.17 18.94
C VAL A 487 -8.53 14.05 19.98
N GLU A 488 -7.78 14.24 21.06
CA GLU A 488 -7.64 13.25 22.14
C GLU A 488 -8.94 13.09 22.93
N LYS A 489 -9.67 14.17 23.22
CA LYS A 489 -11.01 14.12 23.86
C LYS A 489 -11.99 13.27 23.06
N VAL A 490 -12.07 13.49 21.74
CA VAL A 490 -12.93 12.71 20.85
C VAL A 490 -12.46 11.26 20.74
N THR A 491 -11.15 11.05 20.56
CA THR A 491 -10.54 9.71 20.48
C THR A 491 -10.86 8.87 21.72
N ARG A 492 -10.79 9.45 22.93
CA ARG A 492 -11.14 8.78 24.19
C ARG A 492 -12.62 8.42 24.27
N SER A 493 -13.52 9.29 23.80
CA SER A 493 -14.95 8.99 23.73
C SER A 493 -15.25 7.87 22.74
N VAL A 494 -14.58 7.86 21.58
CA VAL A 494 -14.68 6.79 20.58
C VAL A 494 -14.26 5.45 21.17
N THR A 495 -13.08 5.35 21.79
CA THR A 495 -12.55 4.08 22.29
C THR A 495 -13.21 3.62 23.58
N GLY A 496 -13.46 4.54 24.52
CA GLY A 496 -13.93 4.20 25.87
C GLY A 496 -15.45 4.13 26.04
N THR A 497 -16.24 4.79 25.18
CA THR A 497 -17.71 4.84 25.33
C THR A 497 -18.46 4.22 24.16
N HIS A 498 -18.04 4.47 22.93
CA HIS A 498 -18.83 4.10 21.74
C HIS A 498 -18.31 2.86 21.00
N SER A 499 -17.11 2.39 21.32
CA SER A 499 -16.54 1.15 20.79
C SER A 499 -16.57 0.02 21.82
N LEU A 500 -16.48 -1.21 21.32
CA LEU A 500 -16.32 -2.44 22.11
C LEU A 500 -14.90 -2.94 21.97
N GLN A 501 -14.16 -3.10 23.06
CA GLN A 501 -12.84 -3.70 23.02
C GLN A 501 -12.95 -5.23 22.80
N VAL A 502 -12.25 -5.74 21.79
CA VAL A 502 -12.21 -7.18 21.46
C VAL A 502 -10.94 -7.86 21.92
N THR A 503 -9.88 -7.11 22.18
CA THR A 503 -8.66 -7.65 22.82
C THR A 503 -8.97 -7.99 24.28
N PRO A 504 -8.86 -9.26 24.70
CA PRO A 504 -9.10 -9.66 26.07
C PRO A 504 -8.10 -9.00 27.03
N GLU A 505 -8.53 -8.79 28.28
CA GLU A 505 -7.62 -8.34 29.33
C GLU A 505 -6.52 -9.38 29.54
N ALA A 506 -5.26 -8.97 29.33
CA ALA A 506 -4.13 -9.87 29.50
C ALA A 506 -3.79 -10.04 30.98
N ILE A 507 -3.64 -11.30 31.40
CA ILE A 507 -3.14 -11.64 32.75
C ILE A 507 -1.69 -11.18 32.82
N THR A 508 -1.49 -10.04 33.46
CA THR A 508 -0.16 -9.45 33.64
C THR A 508 0.16 -9.25 35.12
N PRO A 509 1.44 -9.30 35.49
CA PRO A 509 1.87 -9.04 36.86
C PRO A 509 1.55 -7.59 37.24
N SER A 510 0.98 -7.39 38.44
CA SER A 510 0.60 -6.07 38.96
C SER A 510 1.71 -5.36 39.76
N LEU A 511 2.97 -5.75 39.53
CA LEU A 511 4.12 -5.12 40.18
C LEU A 511 4.37 -3.73 39.58
N ARG A 512 4.44 -2.70 40.43
CA ARG A 512 4.60 -1.30 40.03
C ARG A 512 5.82 -1.06 39.12
N GLU A 513 6.89 -1.82 39.31
CA GLU A 513 8.13 -1.73 38.49
C GLU A 513 7.93 -2.18 37.03
N PHE A 514 6.86 -2.93 36.75
CA PHE A 514 6.48 -3.36 35.41
C PHE A 514 5.34 -2.52 34.81
N HIS A 515 5.07 -1.34 35.36
CA HIS A 515 4.13 -0.39 34.76
C HIS A 515 4.90 0.69 33.98
N ARG A 516 4.28 1.20 32.93
CA ARG A 516 4.70 2.42 32.23
C ARG A 516 4.24 3.66 32.97
N ALA A 517 4.67 4.83 32.49
CA ALA A 517 4.26 6.13 33.03
C ALA A 517 2.73 6.33 32.99
N ASP A 518 2.04 5.77 31.99
CA ASP A 518 0.58 5.82 31.84
C ASP A 518 -0.18 4.81 32.72
N GLY A 519 0.53 3.99 33.50
CA GLY A 519 -0.02 2.95 34.36
C GLY A 519 -0.29 1.61 33.67
N THR A 520 -0.06 1.49 32.37
CA THR A 520 -0.23 0.23 31.63
C THR A 520 0.92 -0.74 31.87
N SER A 521 0.66 -2.05 31.75
CA SER A 521 1.69 -3.07 31.93
C SER A 521 2.72 -3.07 30.80
N GLN A 522 4.00 -3.14 31.15
CA GLN A 522 5.10 -3.30 30.20
C GLN A 522 5.01 -4.61 29.40
N PHE A 523 4.26 -5.62 29.86
CA PHE A 523 4.08 -6.89 29.15
C PHE A 523 2.99 -6.85 28.08
N GLN A 524 2.21 -5.78 28.02
CA GLN A 524 1.24 -5.54 26.96
C GLN A 524 1.81 -4.51 26.01
N GLN A 525 1.89 -4.82 24.72
CA GLN A 525 2.35 -3.83 23.74
C GLN A 525 1.44 -2.58 23.77
N ALA A 526 2.02 -1.39 23.77
CA ALA A 526 1.32 -0.12 23.73
C ALA A 526 0.40 -0.04 22.50
N ASP A 527 -0.77 0.58 22.70
CA ASP A 527 -1.83 0.71 21.70
C ASP A 527 -2.21 -0.61 21.01
N SER A 528 -2.05 -1.75 21.68
CA SER A 528 -2.39 -3.08 21.12
C SER A 528 -3.89 -3.37 21.10
N ALA A 529 -4.68 -2.68 21.93
CA ALA A 529 -6.12 -2.87 22.02
C ALA A 529 -6.80 -2.71 20.65
N LEU A 530 -7.56 -3.73 20.28
CA LEU A 530 -8.47 -3.72 19.14
C LEU A 530 -9.89 -3.48 19.61
N PHE A 531 -10.62 -2.73 18.80
CA PHE A 531 -12.00 -2.33 19.04
C PHE A 531 -12.89 -2.72 17.85
N THR A 532 -14.18 -2.87 18.10
CA THR A 532 -15.25 -3.04 17.11
C THR A 532 -16.49 -2.25 17.54
N SER A 533 -17.61 -2.36 16.82
CA SER A 533 -18.89 -1.77 17.22
C SER A 533 -19.99 -2.82 17.31
N HIS A 534 -21.05 -2.46 18.03
CA HIS A 534 -22.30 -3.23 18.02
C HIS A 534 -22.87 -3.36 16.59
N GLU A 535 -22.68 -2.36 15.72
CA GLU A 535 -23.14 -2.41 14.33
C GLU A 535 -22.50 -3.56 13.55
N VAL A 536 -21.16 -3.70 13.65
CA VAL A 536 -20.41 -4.78 13.00
C VAL A 536 -20.84 -6.13 13.56
N LEU A 537 -20.85 -6.30 14.88
CA LEU A 537 -21.22 -7.59 15.51
C LEU A 537 -22.65 -8.00 15.19
N ASN A 538 -23.59 -7.05 15.18
CA ASN A 538 -24.98 -7.33 14.80
C ASN A 538 -25.11 -7.73 13.32
N ALA A 539 -24.31 -7.13 12.43
CA ALA A 539 -24.28 -7.52 11.03
C ALA A 539 -23.73 -8.94 10.85
N GLU A 540 -22.62 -9.28 11.51
CA GLU A 540 -22.03 -10.63 11.49
C GLU A 540 -22.99 -11.67 12.05
N HIS A 541 -23.58 -11.41 13.23
CA HIS A 541 -24.58 -12.29 13.82
C HIS A 541 -25.76 -12.50 12.87
N ARG A 542 -26.30 -11.44 12.24
CA ARG A 542 -27.42 -11.58 11.30
C ARG A 542 -27.11 -12.50 10.13
N ILE A 543 -25.89 -12.44 9.60
CA ILE A 543 -25.44 -13.31 8.51
C ILE A 543 -25.34 -14.76 8.97
N LEU A 544 -24.72 -15.00 10.13
CA LEU A 544 -24.61 -16.35 10.71
C LEU A 544 -25.99 -16.96 11.03
N ALA A 545 -26.86 -16.18 11.67
CA ALA A 545 -28.22 -16.59 11.98
C ALA A 545 -29.02 -16.93 10.73
N ALA A 546 -28.81 -16.20 9.63
CA ALA A 546 -29.45 -16.51 8.35
C ALA A 546 -28.90 -17.80 7.70
N GLY A 547 -27.61 -18.08 7.84
CA GLY A 547 -27.02 -19.34 7.41
C GLY A 547 -27.55 -20.55 8.18
N GLN A 548 -27.94 -20.35 9.44
CA GLN A 548 -28.47 -21.42 10.29
C GLN A 548 -29.99 -21.57 10.21
N LYS A 549 -30.72 -20.48 9.89
CA LYS A 549 -32.18 -20.44 9.86
C LYS A 549 -32.76 -21.29 8.73
N THR A 550 -33.59 -22.26 9.12
CA THR A 550 -34.37 -23.09 8.19
C THR A 550 -35.60 -22.33 7.67
N VAL A 551 -35.86 -22.46 6.37
CA VAL A 551 -36.96 -21.87 5.59
C VAL A 551 -37.46 -22.87 4.54
N ILE A 552 -38.58 -22.55 3.88
CA ILE A 552 -39.08 -23.36 2.77
C ILE A 552 -38.18 -23.13 1.55
N PRO A 553 -37.67 -24.19 0.89
CA PRO A 553 -36.82 -24.04 -0.29
C PRO A 553 -37.61 -23.47 -1.47
N ALA A 554 -36.91 -22.76 -2.36
CA ALA A 554 -37.53 -22.16 -3.54
C ALA A 554 -38.00 -23.21 -4.56
N VAL A 555 -37.29 -24.35 -4.64
CA VAL A 555 -37.56 -25.44 -5.57
C VAL A 555 -37.49 -26.78 -4.83
N SER A 556 -38.40 -27.71 -5.15
CA SER A 556 -38.33 -29.11 -4.73
C SER A 556 -37.24 -29.89 -5.47
N MET A 557 -36.66 -30.91 -4.82
CA MET A 557 -35.64 -31.78 -5.41
C MET A 557 -36.08 -32.45 -6.73
N GLU A 558 -37.30 -33.00 -6.78
CA GLU A 558 -37.85 -33.65 -7.98
C GLU A 558 -37.86 -32.71 -9.20
N ARG A 559 -38.21 -31.44 -8.98
CA ARG A 559 -38.24 -30.43 -10.04
C ARG A 559 -36.84 -30.05 -10.52
N PHE A 560 -35.87 -29.98 -9.61
CA PHE A 560 -34.48 -29.75 -9.97
C PHE A 560 -33.95 -30.87 -10.87
N ASP A 561 -34.18 -32.14 -10.51
CA ASP A 561 -33.74 -33.29 -11.30
C ASP A 561 -34.37 -33.30 -12.71
N ALA A 562 -35.64 -32.88 -12.83
CA ALA A 562 -36.30 -32.75 -14.13
C ALA A 562 -35.68 -31.65 -15.02
N VAL A 563 -35.26 -30.52 -14.46
CA VAL A 563 -34.58 -29.44 -15.21
C VAL A 563 -33.15 -29.83 -15.57
N LEU A 564 -32.44 -30.50 -14.65
CA LEU A 564 -31.10 -31.03 -14.90
C LEU A 564 -31.11 -32.02 -16.08
N ALA A 565 -32.05 -32.96 -16.11
CA ALA A 565 -32.18 -33.92 -17.21
C ALA A 565 -32.34 -33.23 -18.57
N LYS A 566 -33.17 -32.18 -18.65
CA LYS A 566 -33.33 -31.37 -19.88
C LYS A 566 -32.03 -30.68 -20.28
N HIS A 567 -31.29 -30.12 -19.32
CA HIS A 567 -29.99 -29.49 -19.55
C HIS A 567 -28.96 -30.50 -20.06
N THR A 568 -28.88 -31.69 -19.45
CA THR A 568 -27.98 -32.77 -19.88
C THR A 568 -28.30 -33.25 -21.29
N GLU A 569 -29.58 -33.44 -21.63
CA GLU A 569 -30.00 -33.80 -22.99
C GLU A 569 -29.66 -32.72 -24.01
N ALA A 570 -29.86 -31.44 -23.66
CA ALA A 570 -29.54 -30.31 -24.53
C ALA A 570 -28.02 -30.19 -24.76
N ALA A 571 -27.21 -30.40 -23.72
CA ALA A 571 -25.75 -30.43 -23.82
C ALA A 571 -25.28 -31.56 -24.76
N ALA A 572 -25.82 -32.77 -24.58
CA ALA A 572 -25.51 -33.92 -25.43
C ALA A 572 -25.87 -33.68 -26.91
N LYS A 573 -27.03 -33.05 -27.19
CA LYS A 573 -27.46 -32.70 -28.56
C LYS A 573 -26.62 -31.60 -29.20
N SER A 574 -26.09 -30.67 -28.42
CA SER A 574 -25.33 -29.51 -28.90
C SER A 574 -23.81 -29.70 -28.89
N GLY A 575 -23.32 -30.87 -28.42
CA GLY A 575 -21.89 -31.14 -28.25
C GLY A 575 -21.21 -30.25 -27.20
N ARG A 576 -21.99 -29.61 -26.32
CA ARG A 576 -21.45 -28.81 -25.22
C ARG A 576 -20.96 -29.73 -24.09
N PRO A 577 -19.91 -29.33 -23.34
CA PRO A 577 -19.46 -30.10 -22.17
C PRO A 577 -20.59 -30.29 -21.17
N VAL A 578 -20.70 -31.48 -20.60
CA VAL A 578 -21.60 -31.77 -19.48
C VAL A 578 -21.06 -31.07 -18.24
N LEU A 579 -21.97 -30.55 -17.40
CA LEU A 579 -21.61 -29.94 -16.12
C LEU A 579 -20.85 -30.93 -15.23
N SER A 580 -19.81 -30.45 -14.54
CA SER A 580 -19.11 -31.28 -13.54
C SER A 580 -20.00 -31.55 -12.33
N ILE A 581 -19.65 -32.57 -11.54
CA ILE A 581 -20.42 -32.93 -10.34
C ILE A 581 -20.52 -31.75 -9.35
N GLY A 582 -19.41 -31.03 -9.14
CA GLY A 582 -19.39 -29.84 -8.28
C GLY A 582 -20.30 -28.72 -8.79
N GLN A 583 -20.36 -28.51 -10.12
CA GLN A 583 -21.26 -27.52 -10.72
C GLN A 583 -22.74 -27.88 -10.50
N ILE A 584 -23.07 -29.17 -10.62
CA ILE A 584 -24.41 -29.69 -10.35
C ILE A 584 -24.76 -29.55 -8.87
N ASP A 585 -23.85 -29.90 -7.96
CA ASP A 585 -24.08 -29.83 -6.51
C ASP A 585 -24.28 -28.39 -6.03
N LEU A 586 -23.50 -27.44 -6.56
CA LEU A 586 -23.71 -26.02 -6.31
C LEU A 586 -25.07 -25.54 -6.82
N ALA A 587 -25.43 -25.89 -8.06
CA ALA A 587 -26.72 -25.51 -8.64
C ALA A 587 -27.89 -26.10 -7.84
N ARG A 588 -27.76 -27.36 -7.42
CA ARG A 588 -28.74 -28.06 -6.58
C ARG A 588 -28.93 -27.33 -5.27
N ALA A 589 -27.86 -27.10 -4.52
CA ALA A 589 -27.92 -26.39 -3.24
C ALA A 589 -28.56 -25.00 -3.42
N PHE A 590 -28.22 -24.27 -4.47
CA PHE A 590 -28.76 -22.92 -4.67
C PHE A 590 -30.26 -22.92 -5.00
N ALA A 591 -30.77 -23.98 -5.65
CA ALA A 591 -32.18 -24.11 -5.96
C ALA A 591 -33.00 -24.70 -4.79
N THR A 592 -32.46 -25.70 -4.08
CA THR A 592 -33.24 -26.59 -3.20
C THR A 592 -32.90 -26.51 -1.71
N ASP A 593 -31.86 -25.77 -1.30
CA ASP A 593 -31.49 -25.68 0.11
C ASP A 593 -32.55 -24.96 0.97
N GLU A 594 -32.75 -25.47 2.17
CA GLU A 594 -33.72 -25.02 3.17
C GLU A 594 -33.14 -23.91 4.06
N LYS A 595 -31.97 -23.34 3.74
CA LYS A 595 -31.41 -22.20 4.49
C LYS A 595 -31.83 -20.86 3.91
N LEU A 596 -32.05 -19.88 4.79
CA LEU A 596 -32.33 -18.49 4.38
C LEU A 596 -31.14 -17.90 3.60
N LEU A 597 -29.92 -18.23 4.01
CA LEU A 597 -28.69 -17.88 3.30
C LEU A 597 -27.86 -19.15 3.06
N THR A 598 -27.59 -19.46 1.81
CA THR A 598 -26.71 -20.57 1.41
C THR A 598 -25.44 -20.01 0.80
N LEU A 599 -24.29 -20.63 1.10
CA LEU A 599 -23.00 -20.22 0.60
C LEU A 599 -22.37 -21.21 -0.36
N GLY A 600 -21.82 -20.68 -1.46
CA GLY A 600 -20.99 -21.35 -2.43
C GLY A 600 -19.60 -20.71 -2.49
N ILE A 601 -18.55 -21.53 -2.46
CA ILE A 601 -17.16 -21.10 -2.68
C ILE A 601 -16.67 -21.69 -3.99
N GLY A 602 -16.18 -20.83 -4.88
CA GLY A 602 -15.61 -21.24 -6.15
C GLY A 602 -14.31 -20.49 -6.43
N PRO A 603 -13.16 -21.18 -6.42
CA PRO A 603 -11.89 -20.63 -6.89
C PRO A 603 -11.99 -20.00 -8.28
N ALA A 604 -11.05 -19.13 -8.61
CA ALA A 604 -10.97 -18.50 -9.93
C ALA A 604 -10.97 -19.57 -11.05
N GLY A 605 -11.94 -19.49 -11.95
CA GLY A 605 -11.98 -20.38 -13.12
C GLY A 605 -12.74 -21.69 -12.97
N THR A 606 -13.48 -21.90 -11.88
CA THR A 606 -14.29 -23.11 -11.63
C THR A 606 -15.65 -23.19 -12.34
N GLY A 607 -16.02 -22.18 -13.13
CA GLY A 607 -17.30 -22.18 -13.86
C GLY A 607 -18.53 -21.85 -13.00
N LYS A 608 -18.37 -20.95 -12.01
CA LYS A 608 -19.45 -20.41 -11.16
C LYS A 608 -20.69 -20.06 -11.97
N THR A 609 -20.52 -19.26 -13.01
CA THR A 609 -21.58 -18.79 -13.91
C THR A 609 -22.46 -19.92 -14.45
N THR A 610 -21.86 -21.01 -14.93
CA THR A 610 -22.59 -22.13 -15.53
C THR A 610 -23.49 -22.83 -14.50
N SER A 611 -23.02 -22.94 -13.25
CA SER A 611 -23.81 -23.50 -12.14
C SER A 611 -24.98 -22.58 -11.76
N LEU A 612 -24.72 -21.26 -11.72
CA LEU A 612 -25.75 -20.27 -11.38
C LEU A 612 -26.84 -20.19 -12.46
N SER A 613 -26.51 -20.33 -13.74
CA SER A 613 -27.51 -20.38 -14.82
C SER A 613 -28.47 -21.56 -14.64
N LEU A 614 -27.96 -22.76 -14.31
CA LEU A 614 -28.81 -23.93 -14.02
C LEU A 614 -29.70 -23.70 -12.79
N ALA A 615 -29.16 -23.16 -11.70
CA ALA A 615 -29.94 -22.81 -10.51
C ALA A 615 -31.05 -21.80 -10.86
N ALA A 616 -30.72 -20.77 -11.65
CA ALA A 616 -31.65 -19.73 -12.03
C ALA A 616 -32.78 -20.27 -12.94
N ASP A 617 -32.45 -21.12 -13.91
CA ASP A 617 -33.43 -21.78 -14.79
C ASP A 617 -34.39 -22.65 -13.98
N THR A 618 -33.87 -23.37 -12.99
CA THR A 618 -34.71 -24.22 -12.14
C THR A 618 -35.70 -23.40 -11.31
N VAL A 619 -35.25 -22.26 -10.76
CA VAL A 619 -36.15 -21.35 -10.02
C VAL A 619 -37.23 -20.78 -10.94
N ARG A 620 -36.87 -20.34 -12.15
CA ARG A 620 -37.86 -19.81 -13.13
C ARG A 620 -38.88 -20.84 -13.56
N ASP A 621 -38.49 -22.10 -13.66
CA ASP A 621 -39.35 -23.22 -14.04
C ASP A 621 -40.42 -23.54 -12.97
N THR A 622 -40.36 -22.89 -11.80
CA THR A 622 -41.42 -22.87 -10.76
C THR A 622 -42.30 -21.61 -10.79
N GLY A 623 -42.04 -20.67 -11.70
CA GLY A 623 -42.72 -19.37 -11.78
C GLY A 623 -42.22 -18.31 -10.79
N ARG A 624 -41.14 -18.59 -10.05
CA ARG A 624 -40.48 -17.64 -9.14
C ARG A 624 -39.41 -16.83 -9.88
N ARG A 625 -39.05 -15.67 -9.31
CA ARG A 625 -38.03 -14.80 -9.92
C ARG A 625 -36.67 -15.02 -9.28
N VAL A 626 -35.65 -14.82 -10.12
CA VAL A 626 -34.25 -14.75 -9.71
C VAL A 626 -33.79 -13.33 -9.88
N ILE A 627 -33.21 -12.75 -8.83
CA ILE A 627 -32.65 -11.41 -8.84
C ILE A 627 -31.15 -11.53 -8.61
N GLY A 628 -30.36 -11.11 -9.60
CA GLY A 628 -28.91 -11.07 -9.50
C GLY A 628 -28.43 -9.79 -8.83
N LEU A 629 -27.53 -9.91 -7.86
CA LEU A 629 -26.85 -8.80 -7.23
C LEU A 629 -25.34 -8.96 -7.39
N ALA A 630 -24.68 -7.86 -7.77
CA ALA A 630 -23.22 -7.82 -7.87
C ALA A 630 -22.65 -6.55 -7.20
N PRO A 631 -21.36 -6.54 -6.82
CA PRO A 631 -20.70 -5.38 -6.24
C PRO A 631 -20.61 -4.18 -7.20
N THR A 632 -20.40 -4.44 -8.50
CA THR A 632 -20.23 -3.40 -9.52
C THR A 632 -21.29 -3.48 -10.60
N ALA A 633 -21.56 -2.36 -11.26
CA ALA A 633 -22.58 -2.29 -12.31
C ALA A 633 -22.16 -3.11 -13.56
N ALA A 634 -20.86 -3.16 -13.87
CA ALA A 634 -20.32 -4.02 -14.93
C ALA A 634 -20.52 -5.51 -14.63
N ALA A 635 -20.23 -5.96 -13.40
CA ALA A 635 -20.49 -7.33 -12.98
C ALA A 635 -21.98 -7.68 -13.02
N ALA A 636 -22.86 -6.75 -12.60
CA ALA A 636 -24.30 -6.94 -12.70
C ALA A 636 -24.79 -7.08 -14.16
N ALA A 637 -24.17 -6.36 -15.11
CA ALA A 637 -24.50 -6.47 -16.53
C ALA A 637 -24.08 -7.82 -17.13
N VAL A 638 -22.89 -8.33 -16.78
CA VAL A 638 -22.43 -9.68 -17.15
C VAL A 638 -23.37 -10.73 -16.57
N MET A 639 -23.65 -10.64 -15.26
CA MET A 639 -24.57 -11.53 -14.56
C MET A 639 -25.98 -11.55 -15.17
N ARG A 640 -26.49 -10.39 -15.63
CA ARG A 640 -27.79 -10.31 -16.32
C ARG A 640 -27.82 -11.18 -17.57
N GLY A 641 -26.77 -11.09 -18.41
CA GLY A 641 -26.64 -11.87 -19.63
C GLY A 641 -26.48 -13.36 -19.35
N ASP A 642 -25.62 -13.70 -18.39
CA ASP A 642 -25.28 -15.09 -18.07
C ASP A 642 -26.41 -15.85 -17.37
N LEU A 643 -27.12 -15.18 -16.45
CA LEU A 643 -28.24 -15.79 -15.74
C LEU A 643 -29.52 -15.76 -16.56
N GLY A 644 -29.70 -14.80 -17.47
CA GLY A 644 -31.00 -14.48 -18.07
C GLY A 644 -32.01 -13.93 -17.05
N ALA A 645 -31.53 -13.25 -15.99
CA ALA A 645 -32.35 -12.67 -14.92
C ALA A 645 -32.10 -11.17 -14.79
N GLU A 646 -33.06 -10.47 -14.19
CA GLU A 646 -32.84 -9.10 -13.76
C GLU A 646 -31.69 -9.03 -12.76
N ALA A 647 -30.73 -8.16 -13.02
CA ALA A 647 -29.58 -7.96 -12.17
C ALA A 647 -29.20 -6.49 -12.02
N THR A 648 -28.74 -6.13 -10.82
CA THR A 648 -28.35 -4.77 -10.45
C THR A 648 -27.25 -4.77 -9.40
N THR A 649 -26.73 -3.59 -9.06
CA THR A 649 -25.77 -3.48 -7.96
C THR A 649 -26.46 -3.63 -6.61
N ILE A 650 -25.74 -4.17 -5.63
CA ILE A 650 -26.23 -4.27 -4.24
C ILE A 650 -26.69 -2.90 -3.72
N ASP A 651 -25.93 -1.83 -4.01
CA ASP A 651 -26.27 -0.48 -3.57
C ASP A 651 -27.60 0.02 -4.18
N ALA A 652 -27.83 -0.20 -5.49
CA ALA A 652 -29.07 0.19 -6.14
C ALA A 652 -30.28 -0.63 -5.62
N PHE A 653 -30.06 -1.92 -5.35
CA PHE A 653 -31.07 -2.78 -4.73
C PHE A 653 -31.44 -2.29 -3.33
N LEU A 654 -30.46 -2.05 -2.46
CA LEU A 654 -30.70 -1.57 -1.09
C LEU A 654 -31.34 -0.18 -1.07
N ALA A 655 -30.96 0.72 -1.98
CA ALA A 655 -31.59 2.04 -2.12
C ALA A 655 -33.07 1.93 -2.50
N THR A 656 -33.42 1.03 -3.42
CA THR A 656 -34.83 0.78 -3.83
C THR A 656 -35.68 0.38 -2.63
N HIS A 657 -35.20 -0.56 -1.81
CA HIS A 657 -35.92 -1.04 -0.63
C HIS A 657 -35.94 -0.04 0.54
N ARG A 658 -34.91 0.82 0.67
CA ARG A 658 -34.89 1.90 1.67
C ARG A 658 -35.95 2.98 1.38
N ASN A 659 -36.04 3.42 0.12
CA ASN A 659 -37.02 4.42 -0.30
C ASN A 659 -38.47 3.90 -0.13
N GLN A 660 -38.70 2.61 -0.39
CA GLN A 660 -39.99 1.98 -0.13
C GLN A 660 -40.40 2.09 1.35
N GLN A 661 -39.48 1.84 2.28
CA GLN A 661 -39.76 1.91 3.72
C GLN A 661 -40.08 3.33 4.18
N GLN A 662 -39.34 4.34 3.69
CA GLN A 662 -39.64 5.74 4.00
C GLN A 662 -41.02 6.15 3.46
N ASN A 663 -41.34 5.78 2.22
CA ASN A 663 -42.65 6.08 1.62
C ASN A 663 -43.82 5.42 2.37
N GLN A 664 -43.62 4.25 2.98
CA GLN A 664 -44.63 3.58 3.81
C GLN A 664 -44.81 4.23 5.19
N GLN A 665 -43.77 4.90 5.73
CA GLN A 665 -43.83 5.59 7.01
C GLN A 665 -44.43 7.00 6.90
N ASP A 666 -44.20 7.70 5.78
CA ASP A 666 -44.60 9.11 5.60
C ASP A 666 -46.04 9.30 5.04
N ASN A 667 -46.92 8.30 5.12
CA ASN A 667 -48.34 8.37 4.67
C ASN A 667 -48.53 9.03 3.28
N GLY A 668 -47.61 8.78 2.33
CA GLY A 668 -47.73 9.23 0.94
C GLY A 668 -47.60 10.74 0.68
N ALA A 669 -47.26 11.57 1.68
CA ALA A 669 -47.25 13.04 1.52
C ALA A 669 -46.00 13.60 0.81
N ALA A 670 -44.94 12.80 0.64
CA ALA A 670 -43.74 13.20 -0.09
C ALA A 670 -43.29 12.10 -1.05
N ALA A 671 -43.95 11.96 -2.19
CA ALA A 671 -43.39 11.25 -3.34
C ALA A 671 -42.21 12.06 -3.91
N ARG A 672 -41.08 12.13 -3.19
CA ARG A 672 -39.83 12.63 -3.75
C ARG A 672 -39.33 11.58 -4.75
N SER A 673 -39.08 12.05 -5.96
CA SER A 673 -38.78 11.32 -7.20
C SER A 673 -37.47 10.51 -7.17
N GLY A 674 -37.36 9.52 -6.29
CA GLY A 674 -36.34 8.48 -6.37
C GLY A 674 -36.88 7.31 -7.18
N PHE A 675 -36.26 7.02 -8.33
CA PHE A 675 -36.58 5.91 -9.24
C PHE A 675 -36.88 4.59 -8.49
N MET A 676 -38.15 4.29 -8.22
CA MET A 676 -38.58 2.94 -7.84
C MET A 676 -38.53 2.09 -9.10
N ASN A 677 -37.74 1.01 -9.10
CA ASN A 677 -37.75 0.04 -10.18
C ASN A 677 -38.54 -1.21 -9.73
N PRO A 678 -39.77 -1.42 -10.25
CA PRO A 678 -40.60 -2.58 -9.90
C PRO A 678 -39.92 -3.93 -10.14
N ALA A 679 -38.94 -3.98 -11.06
CA ALA A 679 -38.19 -5.20 -11.37
C ALA A 679 -37.43 -5.77 -10.17
N PHE A 680 -37.09 -4.94 -9.18
CA PHE A 680 -36.29 -5.35 -8.00
C PHE A 680 -37.11 -5.43 -6.69
N MET A 681 -38.42 -5.29 -6.78
CA MET A 681 -39.34 -5.58 -5.67
C MET A 681 -39.39 -7.08 -5.46
N LEU A 682 -39.31 -7.56 -4.21
CA LEU A 682 -39.32 -8.99 -3.89
C LEU A 682 -40.73 -9.50 -3.56
N GLY A 683 -41.02 -10.73 -3.98
CA GLY A 683 -42.14 -11.52 -3.50
C GLY A 683 -41.65 -12.73 -2.69
N ALA A 684 -42.58 -13.37 -1.98
CA ALA A 684 -42.29 -14.63 -1.29
C ALA A 684 -41.79 -15.69 -2.28
N GLY A 685 -40.81 -16.49 -1.89
CA GLY A 685 -40.22 -17.55 -2.72
C GLY A 685 -39.30 -17.07 -3.85
N ASP A 686 -39.06 -15.76 -4.00
CA ASP A 686 -38.02 -15.26 -4.91
C ASP A 686 -36.62 -15.59 -4.38
N VAL A 687 -35.67 -15.74 -5.30
CA VAL A 687 -34.26 -16.08 -4.99
C VAL A 687 -33.34 -14.93 -5.37
N ILE A 688 -32.56 -14.46 -4.39
CA ILE A 688 -31.50 -13.48 -4.61
C ILE A 688 -30.19 -14.23 -4.77
N ILE A 689 -29.52 -14.07 -5.91
CA ILE A 689 -28.16 -14.59 -6.12
C ILE A 689 -27.20 -13.41 -5.98
N VAL A 690 -26.23 -13.53 -5.08
CA VAL A 690 -25.18 -12.52 -4.90
C VAL A 690 -23.86 -13.11 -5.41
N ASP A 691 -23.38 -12.61 -6.54
CA ASP A 691 -22.10 -13.01 -7.14
C ASP A 691 -20.96 -12.12 -6.64
N GLU A 692 -19.73 -12.65 -6.67
CA GLU A 692 -18.53 -12.04 -6.09
C GLU A 692 -18.75 -11.55 -4.63
N ALA A 693 -19.42 -12.39 -3.83
CA ALA A 693 -19.77 -12.12 -2.44
C ALA A 693 -18.56 -11.78 -1.55
N GLY A 694 -17.35 -12.20 -1.94
CA GLY A 694 -16.10 -11.87 -1.25
C GLY A 694 -15.78 -10.37 -1.27
N MET A 695 -16.27 -9.64 -2.29
CA MET A 695 -16.11 -8.19 -2.41
C MET A 695 -17.24 -7.40 -1.71
N VAL A 696 -18.22 -8.08 -1.10
CA VAL A 696 -19.36 -7.43 -0.45
C VAL A 696 -19.04 -7.17 1.02
N THR A 697 -19.25 -5.93 1.47
CA THR A 697 -19.02 -5.59 2.87
C THR A 697 -20.05 -6.28 3.78
N THR A 698 -19.62 -6.64 4.98
CA THR A 698 -20.45 -7.30 6.00
C THR A 698 -21.77 -6.56 6.24
N PRO A 699 -21.81 -5.21 6.40
CA PRO A 699 -23.08 -4.49 6.58
C PRO A 699 -24.02 -4.61 5.37
N LYS A 700 -23.48 -4.58 4.13
CA LYS A 700 -24.28 -4.70 2.91
C LYS A 700 -24.90 -6.08 2.77
N LEU A 701 -24.13 -7.15 3.03
CA LEU A 701 -24.66 -8.52 2.98
C LEU A 701 -25.75 -8.72 4.06
N ALA A 702 -25.53 -8.23 5.27
CA ALA A 702 -26.52 -8.28 6.35
C ALA A 702 -27.81 -7.51 6.00
N ALA A 703 -27.70 -6.39 5.26
CA ALA A 703 -28.85 -5.64 4.78
C ALA A 703 -29.63 -6.39 3.69
N VAL A 704 -28.95 -7.04 2.74
CA VAL A 704 -29.58 -7.88 1.71
C VAL A 704 -30.35 -9.04 2.35
N VAL A 705 -29.72 -9.73 3.31
CA VAL A 705 -30.35 -10.81 4.09
C VAL A 705 -31.59 -10.29 4.83
N ALA A 706 -31.51 -9.11 5.45
CA ALA A 706 -32.65 -8.52 6.16
C ALA A 706 -33.81 -8.19 5.20
N VAL A 707 -33.52 -7.70 4.00
CA VAL A 707 -34.51 -7.43 2.96
C VAL A 707 -35.16 -8.73 2.48
N ALA A 708 -34.37 -9.77 2.20
CA ALA A 708 -34.88 -11.08 1.77
C ALA A 708 -35.81 -11.70 2.81
N ALA A 709 -35.35 -11.75 4.07
CA ALA A 709 -36.11 -12.32 5.18
C ALA A 709 -37.47 -11.65 5.38
N ARG A 710 -37.56 -10.32 5.24
CA ARG A 710 -38.82 -9.57 5.38
C ARG A 710 -39.82 -9.87 4.26
N ASN A 711 -39.36 -10.22 3.07
CA ASN A 711 -40.21 -10.46 1.90
C ASN A 711 -40.47 -11.97 1.66
N GLY A 712 -39.98 -12.85 2.53
CA GLY A 712 -40.10 -14.31 2.34
C GLY A 712 -39.26 -14.84 1.18
N ALA A 713 -38.20 -14.12 0.80
CA ALA A 713 -37.23 -14.52 -0.21
C ALA A 713 -35.99 -15.17 0.44
N VAL A 714 -35.17 -15.84 -0.36
CA VAL A 714 -33.93 -16.49 0.10
C VAL A 714 -32.70 -15.92 -0.60
N VAL A 715 -31.53 -16.02 0.03
CA VAL A 715 -30.26 -15.50 -0.47
C VAL A 715 -29.29 -16.65 -0.78
N ARG A 716 -28.62 -16.54 -1.93
CA ARG A 716 -27.59 -17.47 -2.41
C ARG A 716 -26.29 -16.70 -2.67
N ALA A 717 -25.41 -16.81 -1.69
CA ALA A 717 -24.03 -16.35 -1.57
C ALA A 717 -23.00 -17.06 -2.47
N ILE A 718 -22.40 -16.47 -3.51
CA ILE A 718 -21.24 -17.11 -4.17
C ILE A 718 -20.04 -16.18 -4.31
N GLY A 719 -18.85 -16.71 -4.07
CA GLY A 719 -17.60 -15.96 -4.21
C GLY A 719 -16.37 -16.82 -3.97
N ASP A 720 -15.23 -16.17 -3.82
CA ASP A 720 -13.97 -16.78 -3.44
C ASP A 720 -13.43 -16.06 -2.21
N ASP A 721 -13.38 -16.75 -1.07
CA ASP A 721 -12.96 -16.20 0.21
C ASP A 721 -11.45 -15.93 0.31
N ARG A 722 -10.68 -16.32 -0.72
CA ARG A 722 -9.23 -16.10 -0.83
C ARG A 722 -8.84 -15.10 -1.92
N GLN A 723 -9.81 -14.52 -2.65
CA GLN A 723 -9.56 -13.34 -3.49
C GLN A 723 -9.60 -12.06 -2.65
N LEU A 724 -9.36 -10.92 -3.30
CA LEU A 724 -9.42 -9.62 -2.64
C LEU A 724 -10.79 -9.42 -1.99
N GLY A 725 -10.74 -9.11 -0.69
CA GLY A 725 -11.93 -8.84 0.11
C GLY A 725 -12.60 -7.51 -0.23
N ALA A 726 -13.76 -7.29 0.38
CA ALA A 726 -14.50 -6.05 0.26
C ALA A 726 -13.66 -4.82 0.63
N ILE A 727 -13.84 -3.73 -0.12
CA ILE A 727 -13.33 -2.41 0.29
C ILE A 727 -14.23 -1.93 1.43
N GLY A 728 -13.74 -2.08 2.66
CA GLY A 728 -14.46 -1.74 3.88
C GLY A 728 -14.47 -2.89 4.90
N SER A 729 -15.47 -2.92 5.78
CA SER A 729 -15.66 -4.04 6.71
C SER A 729 -15.98 -5.32 5.94
N GLY A 730 -15.01 -6.23 5.87
CA GLY A 730 -15.11 -7.51 5.16
C GLY A 730 -15.07 -8.74 6.09
N GLY A 731 -14.76 -9.91 5.52
CA GLY A 731 -14.59 -11.17 6.26
C GLY A 731 -15.86 -12.03 6.39
N ALA A 732 -17.05 -11.50 6.05
CA ALA A 732 -18.31 -12.22 6.19
C ALA A 732 -18.37 -13.56 5.45
N LEU A 733 -17.80 -13.63 4.23
CA LEU A 733 -17.79 -14.83 3.41
C LEU A 733 -17.01 -15.98 4.10
N ARG A 734 -15.81 -15.66 4.60
CA ARG A 734 -14.92 -16.59 5.30
C ARG A 734 -15.51 -16.99 6.66
N LEU A 735 -16.06 -16.02 7.40
CA LEU A 735 -16.79 -16.28 8.64
C LEU A 735 -17.92 -17.29 8.44
N LEU A 736 -18.75 -17.09 7.41
CA LEU A 736 -19.87 -17.99 7.11
C LEU A 736 -19.39 -19.38 6.65
N ASN A 737 -18.35 -19.45 5.83
CA ASN A 737 -17.71 -20.72 5.42
C ASN A 737 -17.20 -21.50 6.64
N ASN A 738 -16.57 -20.83 7.60
CA ASN A 738 -15.99 -21.46 8.79
C ASN A 738 -17.04 -21.92 9.81
N GLU A 739 -18.11 -21.14 10.02
CA GLU A 739 -19.08 -21.39 11.11
C GLU A 739 -20.36 -22.11 10.65
N VAL A 740 -20.73 -22.02 9.37
CA VAL A 740 -21.94 -22.66 8.81
C VAL A 740 -21.60 -23.70 7.74
N GLY A 741 -20.54 -23.47 6.96
CA GLY A 741 -20.15 -24.31 5.83
C GLY A 741 -20.61 -23.75 4.49
N ALA A 742 -20.00 -24.24 3.42
CA ALA A 742 -20.29 -23.84 2.05
C ALA A 742 -20.21 -25.02 1.08
N VAL A 743 -20.96 -24.94 -0.01
CA VAL A 743 -20.79 -25.84 -1.15
C VAL A 743 -19.59 -25.39 -1.97
N ARG A 744 -18.71 -26.30 -2.36
CA ARG A 744 -17.43 -25.96 -3.01
C ARG A 744 -17.37 -26.44 -4.45
N LEU A 745 -16.82 -25.59 -5.31
CA LEU A 745 -16.30 -25.99 -6.60
C LEU A 745 -14.81 -26.26 -6.45
N GLU A 746 -14.36 -27.47 -6.74
CA GLU A 746 -12.95 -27.86 -6.58
C GLU A 746 -12.19 -27.84 -7.91
N GLU A 747 -12.86 -28.19 -9.01
CA GLU A 747 -12.24 -28.29 -10.34
C GLU A 747 -12.14 -26.93 -11.04
N VAL A 748 -10.92 -26.51 -11.36
CA VAL A 748 -10.64 -25.29 -12.14
C VAL A 748 -10.52 -25.64 -13.63
N HIS A 749 -11.32 -24.98 -14.47
CA HIS A 749 -11.42 -25.25 -15.91
C HIS A 749 -10.84 -24.14 -16.79
N ARG A 750 -10.28 -23.07 -16.20
CA ARG A 750 -9.87 -21.85 -16.93
C ARG A 750 -8.54 -22.00 -17.68
N PHE A 751 -7.56 -22.66 -17.07
CA PHE A 751 -6.17 -22.65 -17.53
C PHE A 751 -5.93 -23.64 -18.67
N ARG A 752 -5.14 -23.21 -19.67
CA ARG A 752 -4.70 -24.05 -20.80
C ARG A 752 -3.31 -24.66 -20.58
N THR A 753 -2.52 -24.14 -19.64
CA THR A 753 -1.20 -24.67 -19.30
C THR A 753 -1.32 -25.74 -18.22
N GLU A 754 -0.71 -26.90 -18.45
CA GLU A 754 -0.63 -28.00 -17.47
C GLU A 754 0.10 -27.55 -16.19
N GLY A 755 -0.43 -27.88 -15.01
CA GLY A 755 0.14 -27.53 -13.71
C GLY A 755 -0.18 -26.13 -13.20
N GLU A 756 -0.64 -25.20 -14.05
CA GLU A 756 -0.93 -23.81 -13.64
C GLU A 756 -2.19 -23.74 -12.74
N SER A 757 -3.13 -24.67 -12.94
CA SER A 757 -4.32 -24.84 -12.09
C SER A 757 -3.92 -25.17 -10.64
N GLU A 758 -3.13 -26.22 -10.46
CA GLU A 758 -2.63 -26.67 -9.16
C GLU A 758 -1.76 -25.60 -8.50
N ALA A 759 -0.90 -24.93 -9.28
CA ALA A 759 -0.09 -23.82 -8.80
C ALA A 759 -0.96 -22.66 -8.29
N SER A 760 -2.04 -22.32 -8.99
CA SER A 760 -2.96 -21.28 -8.56
C SER A 760 -3.67 -21.62 -7.25
N LEU A 761 -3.99 -22.90 -7.02
CA LEU A 761 -4.61 -23.37 -5.78
C LEU A 761 -3.61 -23.38 -4.61
N ALA A 762 -2.35 -23.75 -4.85
CA ALA A 762 -1.28 -23.63 -3.85
C ALA A 762 -1.00 -22.15 -3.48
N LEU A 763 -1.09 -21.24 -4.46
CA LEU A 763 -1.01 -19.80 -4.20
C LEU A 763 -2.24 -19.28 -3.45
N ARG A 764 -3.43 -19.83 -3.71
CA ARG A 764 -4.68 -19.44 -3.06
C ARG A 764 -4.69 -19.69 -1.55
N GLU A 765 -4.20 -20.85 -1.11
CA GLU A 765 -4.36 -21.32 0.27
C GLU A 765 -3.14 -22.13 0.73
N PRO A 766 -2.59 -21.86 1.93
CA PRO A 766 -1.46 -22.62 2.45
C PRO A 766 -1.87 -24.07 2.73
N PRO A 767 -0.94 -25.04 2.59
CA PRO A 767 -1.21 -26.43 2.92
C PRO A 767 -1.45 -26.59 4.43
N THR A 768 -2.35 -27.52 4.80
CA THR A 768 -2.63 -27.83 6.21
C THR A 768 -1.42 -28.37 6.96
N THR A 769 -0.53 -29.08 6.25
CA THR A 769 0.71 -29.67 6.77
C THR A 769 1.84 -29.50 5.75
N GLY A 770 3.05 -29.17 6.21
CA GLY A 770 4.24 -29.03 5.37
C GLY A 770 4.68 -27.58 5.17
N ALA A 771 5.68 -27.38 4.32
CA ALA A 771 6.17 -26.05 3.98
C ALA A 771 5.24 -25.38 2.98
N ASP A 772 4.95 -24.10 3.20
CA ASP A 772 4.14 -23.28 2.31
C ASP A 772 5.01 -22.68 1.20
N THR A 773 4.89 -23.22 -0.02
CA THR A 773 5.73 -22.87 -1.18
C THR A 773 4.88 -22.41 -2.39
N PRO A 774 4.04 -21.36 -2.25
CA PRO A 774 3.02 -21.02 -3.24
C PRO A 774 3.57 -20.62 -4.62
N PHE A 775 4.82 -20.17 -4.68
CA PHE A 775 5.47 -19.71 -5.92
C PHE A 775 6.34 -20.77 -6.60
N HIS A 776 6.45 -21.99 -6.04
CA HIS A 776 7.39 -23.01 -6.53
C HIS A 776 7.22 -23.30 -8.03
N TRP A 777 6.00 -23.65 -8.46
CA TRP A 777 5.70 -23.93 -9.86
C TRP A 777 5.94 -22.71 -10.77
N TYR A 778 5.58 -21.51 -10.30
CA TYR A 778 5.77 -20.28 -11.06
C TYR A 778 7.27 -19.98 -11.28
N LEU A 779 8.12 -20.29 -10.30
CA LEU A 779 9.57 -20.16 -10.42
C LEU A 779 10.17 -21.18 -11.40
N GLU A 780 9.79 -22.45 -11.26
CA GLU A 780 10.27 -23.53 -12.15
C GLU A 780 9.89 -23.29 -13.62
N ASN A 781 8.69 -22.76 -13.85
CA ASN A 781 8.16 -22.48 -15.18
C ASN A 781 8.52 -21.07 -15.71
N LYS A 782 9.45 -20.35 -15.05
CA LYS A 782 9.89 -19.00 -15.46
C LYS A 782 8.73 -18.02 -15.65
N ARG A 783 7.75 -18.11 -14.76
CA ARG A 783 6.60 -17.20 -14.66
C ARG A 783 6.86 -16.04 -13.71
N VAL A 784 7.99 -16.03 -12.99
CA VAL A 784 8.41 -14.94 -12.11
C VAL A 784 9.74 -14.36 -12.60
N THR A 785 9.76 -13.05 -12.84
CA THR A 785 10.97 -12.26 -13.08
C THR A 785 11.12 -11.22 -11.99
N ALA A 786 12.33 -10.78 -11.66
CA ALA A 786 12.57 -9.73 -10.68
C ALA A 786 13.65 -8.76 -11.17
N GLY A 787 13.51 -7.49 -10.80
CA GLY A 787 14.43 -6.41 -11.13
C GLY A 787 13.95 -5.11 -10.51
N THR A 788 14.53 -3.98 -10.89
CA THR A 788 14.00 -2.67 -10.48
C THR A 788 12.55 -2.52 -10.93
N THR A 789 11.78 -1.71 -10.22
CA THR A 789 10.35 -1.51 -10.54
C THR A 789 10.20 -1.04 -11.99
N GLU A 790 11.08 -0.13 -12.43
CA GLU A 790 11.11 0.35 -13.80
C GLU A 790 11.39 -0.76 -14.84
N ALA A 791 12.39 -1.62 -14.59
CA ALA A 791 12.71 -2.73 -15.50
C ALA A 791 11.56 -3.74 -15.59
N MET A 792 10.89 -4.02 -14.47
CA MET A 792 9.74 -4.91 -14.41
C MET A 792 8.54 -4.35 -15.17
N THR A 793 8.28 -3.05 -15.03
CA THR A 793 7.28 -2.32 -15.83
C THR A 793 7.58 -2.44 -17.33
N GLN A 794 8.85 -2.27 -17.73
CA GLN A 794 9.26 -2.38 -19.13
C GLN A 794 9.12 -3.81 -19.68
N ASP A 795 9.58 -4.83 -18.95
CA ASP A 795 9.48 -6.22 -19.37
C ASP A 795 8.02 -6.67 -19.51
N ALA A 796 7.14 -6.22 -18.59
CA ALA A 796 5.71 -6.47 -18.67
C ALA A 796 5.09 -5.81 -19.90
N LEU A 797 5.47 -4.56 -20.19
CA LEU A 797 5.01 -3.82 -21.36
C LEU A 797 5.42 -4.51 -22.67
N VAL A 798 6.69 -4.93 -22.80
CA VAL A 798 7.19 -5.63 -23.99
C VAL A 798 6.43 -6.94 -24.21
N ALA A 799 6.18 -7.70 -23.15
CA ALA A 799 5.42 -8.94 -23.25
C ALA A 799 3.96 -8.69 -23.65
N TRP A 800 3.33 -7.65 -23.09
CA TRP A 800 1.99 -7.22 -23.46
C TRP A 800 1.90 -6.78 -24.94
N MET A 801 2.87 -6.01 -25.42
CA MET A 801 2.95 -5.59 -26.82
C MET A 801 3.04 -6.80 -27.76
N ALA A 802 3.92 -7.76 -27.44
CA ALA A 802 4.05 -8.98 -28.23
C ALA A 802 2.74 -9.78 -28.28
N ASP A 803 2.03 -9.88 -27.16
CA ASP A 803 0.73 -10.55 -27.10
C ASP A 803 -0.34 -9.83 -27.93
N THR A 804 -0.42 -8.50 -27.83
CA THR A 804 -1.39 -7.71 -28.60
C THR A 804 -1.11 -7.74 -30.10
N GLN A 805 0.15 -7.72 -30.52
CA GLN A 805 0.55 -7.92 -31.93
C GLN A 805 0.23 -9.32 -32.45
N ALA A 806 0.27 -10.33 -31.56
CA ALA A 806 -0.19 -11.68 -31.86
C ALA A 806 -1.72 -11.83 -31.84
N GLY A 807 -2.48 -10.74 -31.67
CA GLY A 807 -3.94 -10.72 -31.67
C GLY A 807 -4.58 -11.26 -30.38
N LYS A 808 -3.80 -11.42 -29.30
CA LYS A 808 -4.31 -11.91 -28.01
C LYS A 808 -4.90 -10.77 -27.20
N THR A 809 -5.91 -11.09 -26.38
CA THR A 809 -6.35 -10.18 -25.32
C THR A 809 -5.37 -10.27 -24.15
N SER A 810 -4.68 -9.17 -23.85
CA SER A 810 -3.66 -9.11 -22.78
C SER A 810 -3.94 -7.99 -21.80
N LEU A 811 -3.65 -8.21 -20.51
CA LEU A 811 -3.88 -7.25 -19.44
C LEU A 811 -2.60 -6.99 -18.63
N LEU A 812 -2.24 -5.71 -18.52
CA LEU A 812 -1.24 -5.22 -17.57
C LEU A 812 -1.89 -4.96 -16.22
N ILE A 813 -1.27 -5.44 -15.14
CA ILE A 813 -1.80 -5.35 -13.77
C ILE A 813 -0.72 -4.75 -12.85
N ALA A 814 -1.10 -3.84 -11.96
CA ALA A 814 -0.23 -3.35 -10.89
C ALA A 814 -1.01 -3.16 -9.58
N THR A 815 -0.31 -3.00 -8.45
CA THR A 815 -0.91 -2.83 -7.12
C THR A 815 -1.48 -1.44 -6.88
N ASP A 816 -0.80 -0.40 -7.35
CA ASP A 816 -1.15 1.00 -7.10
C ASP A 816 -1.53 1.77 -8.38
N ASN A 817 -2.22 2.91 -8.21
CA ASN A 817 -2.68 3.71 -9.35
C ASN A 817 -1.53 4.45 -10.07
N ALA A 818 -0.43 4.78 -9.39
CA ALA A 818 0.67 5.51 -10.02
C ALA A 818 1.38 4.61 -11.04
N THR A 819 1.67 3.37 -10.67
CA THR A 819 2.22 2.36 -11.59
C THR A 819 1.25 2.05 -12.74
N VAL A 820 -0.07 2.02 -12.49
CA VAL A 820 -1.08 1.86 -13.55
C VAL A 820 -1.05 3.04 -14.53
N THR A 821 -0.98 4.28 -14.04
CA THR A 821 -0.89 5.48 -14.89
C THR A 821 0.40 5.47 -15.71
N ASP A 822 1.55 5.09 -15.13
CA ASP A 822 2.82 4.93 -15.86
C ASP A 822 2.73 3.86 -16.96
N LEU A 823 2.24 2.67 -16.63
CA LEU A 823 2.03 1.59 -17.61
C LEU A 823 1.09 2.01 -18.75
N ASN A 824 0.02 2.72 -18.44
CA ASN A 824 -0.91 3.26 -19.43
C ASN A 824 -0.22 4.24 -20.38
N ALA A 825 0.55 5.19 -19.84
CA ALA A 825 1.28 6.17 -20.63
C ALA A 825 2.31 5.49 -21.55
N ARG A 826 3.08 4.53 -21.02
CA ARG A 826 4.06 3.77 -21.81
C ARG A 826 3.41 2.90 -22.89
N ALA A 827 2.28 2.26 -22.57
CA ALA A 827 1.52 1.46 -23.54
C ALA A 827 1.00 2.31 -24.70
N GLN A 828 0.46 3.50 -24.41
CA GLN A 828 0.05 4.44 -25.45
C GLN A 828 1.23 4.92 -26.30
N ALA A 829 2.31 5.37 -25.66
CA ALA A 829 3.52 5.83 -26.36
C ALA A 829 4.09 4.75 -27.28
N ALA A 830 4.11 3.49 -26.82
CA ALA A 830 4.55 2.36 -27.62
C ALA A 830 3.64 2.13 -28.84
N ARG A 831 2.31 2.20 -28.67
CA ARG A 831 1.36 2.06 -29.79
C ARG A 831 1.47 3.20 -30.81
N ILE A 832 1.78 4.42 -30.36
CA ILE A 832 2.06 5.54 -31.27
C ILE A 832 3.35 5.26 -32.05
N ALA A 833 4.41 4.83 -31.38
CA ALA A 833 5.72 4.57 -31.99
C ALA A 833 5.69 3.41 -33.00
N THR A 834 4.88 2.36 -32.75
CA THR A 834 4.71 1.23 -33.67
C THR A 834 3.75 1.51 -34.82
N GLY A 835 3.02 2.63 -34.79
CA GLY A 835 1.97 2.96 -35.76
C GLY A 835 0.66 2.21 -35.54
N ASP A 836 0.49 1.52 -34.40
CA ASP A 836 -0.76 0.84 -34.00
C ASP A 836 -1.83 1.84 -33.51
N LEU A 837 -1.44 3.08 -33.21
CA LEU A 837 -2.32 4.20 -32.93
C LEU A 837 -2.06 5.32 -33.94
N THR A 838 -3.09 5.66 -34.71
CA THR A 838 -3.06 6.69 -35.76
C THR A 838 -4.30 7.56 -35.67
N ASP A 839 -4.28 8.74 -36.27
CA ASP A 839 -5.47 9.61 -36.35
C ASP A 839 -6.45 9.22 -37.47
N GLY A 840 -6.20 8.08 -38.12
CA GLY A 840 -6.92 7.59 -39.30
C GLY A 840 -6.36 8.09 -40.64
N ILE A 841 -5.46 9.07 -40.65
CA ILE A 841 -4.82 9.65 -41.85
C ILE A 841 -3.29 9.48 -41.80
N GLY A 842 -2.69 9.55 -40.61
CA GLY A 842 -1.25 9.47 -40.38
C GLY A 842 -0.87 9.25 -38.91
N PRO A 843 0.43 9.37 -38.58
CA PRO A 843 0.91 9.24 -37.21
C PRO A 843 0.33 10.34 -36.32
N ILE A 844 0.19 10.06 -35.02
CA ILE A 844 -0.23 11.04 -34.02
C ILE A 844 0.80 12.18 -33.96
N THR A 845 0.33 13.42 -34.05
CA THR A 845 1.14 14.66 -33.94
C THR A 845 0.58 15.57 -32.85
N GLU A 846 1.28 16.65 -32.53
CA GLU A 846 0.82 17.67 -31.57
C GLU A 846 -0.52 18.31 -31.97
N THR A 847 -0.82 18.34 -33.27
CA THR A 847 -2.07 18.90 -33.81
C THR A 847 -3.22 17.89 -33.87
N THR A 848 -2.97 16.62 -33.54
CA THR A 848 -3.98 15.58 -33.61
C THR A 848 -5.06 15.81 -32.54
N PRO A 849 -6.35 15.79 -32.90
CA PRO A 849 -7.45 15.94 -31.94
C PRO A 849 -7.36 14.91 -30.81
N SER A 850 -7.37 15.39 -29.57
CA SER A 850 -7.26 14.57 -28.36
C SER A 850 -8.13 15.12 -27.23
N VAL A 851 -8.41 14.29 -26.23
CA VAL A 851 -9.11 14.67 -25.00
C VAL A 851 -8.19 14.45 -23.81
N VAL A 852 -8.12 15.42 -22.90
CA VAL A 852 -7.40 15.27 -21.63
C VAL A 852 -8.26 14.45 -20.67
N LEU A 853 -7.66 13.46 -20.04
CA LEU A 853 -8.29 12.55 -19.08
C LEU A 853 -8.02 12.99 -17.64
N ARG A 854 -8.66 12.32 -16.69
CA ARG A 854 -8.55 12.59 -15.25
C ARG A 854 -7.14 12.53 -14.70
N ASP A 855 -6.33 11.63 -15.22
CA ASP A 855 -4.93 11.44 -14.83
C ASP A 855 -3.96 12.38 -15.56
N GLY A 856 -4.49 13.35 -16.33
CA GLY A 856 -3.71 14.30 -17.11
C GLY A 856 -3.17 13.75 -18.43
N LEU A 857 -3.39 12.47 -18.74
CA LEU A 857 -3.00 11.88 -20.01
C LEU A 857 -3.95 12.33 -21.13
N ARG A 858 -3.43 12.49 -22.35
CA ARG A 858 -4.23 12.75 -23.54
C ARG A 858 -4.66 11.42 -24.16
N ALA A 859 -5.89 11.33 -24.64
CA ALA A 859 -6.38 10.17 -25.38
C ALA A 859 -6.81 10.58 -26.80
N TYR A 860 -6.45 9.73 -27.76
CA TYR A 860 -6.63 9.91 -29.19
C TYR A 860 -7.64 8.90 -29.75
N ALA A 861 -8.08 9.10 -30.99
CA ALA A 861 -8.84 8.08 -31.70
C ALA A 861 -8.02 6.77 -31.79
N GLY A 862 -8.65 5.64 -31.49
CA GLY A 862 -8.03 4.32 -31.40
C GLY A 862 -7.54 3.94 -29.99
N ASP A 863 -7.52 4.87 -29.04
CA ASP A 863 -7.16 4.57 -27.65
C ASP A 863 -8.24 3.77 -26.93
N THR A 864 -7.79 2.93 -26.00
CA THR A 864 -8.66 2.29 -25.02
C THR A 864 -8.75 3.18 -23.78
N VAL A 865 -9.97 3.56 -23.40
CA VAL A 865 -10.27 4.33 -22.19
C VAL A 865 -11.23 3.60 -21.26
N VAL A 866 -11.17 3.94 -19.98
CA VAL A 866 -12.02 3.41 -18.93
C VAL A 866 -12.74 4.55 -18.22
N THR A 867 -14.04 4.40 -18.01
CA THR A 867 -14.85 5.38 -17.27
C THR A 867 -14.83 5.08 -15.78
N ARG A 868 -14.82 6.12 -14.93
CA ARG A 868 -14.57 6.02 -13.48
C ARG A 868 -15.77 6.43 -12.62
N LYS A 869 -16.88 6.77 -13.25
CA LYS A 869 -18.15 7.12 -12.60
C LYS A 869 -19.30 6.48 -13.35
N ASN A 870 -20.37 6.14 -12.63
CA ASN A 870 -21.63 5.77 -13.25
C ASN A 870 -22.37 7.05 -13.63
N ASP A 871 -22.82 7.17 -14.88
CA ASP A 871 -23.71 8.25 -15.31
C ASP A 871 -24.91 7.68 -16.06
N ARG A 872 -26.08 7.75 -15.42
CA ARG A 872 -27.33 7.19 -15.95
C ARG A 872 -27.99 8.10 -17.01
N THR A 873 -27.52 9.34 -17.16
CA THR A 873 -27.96 10.26 -18.21
C THR A 873 -27.29 9.93 -19.53
N LEU A 874 -26.08 9.37 -19.48
CA LEU A 874 -25.32 8.87 -20.63
C LEU A 874 -25.82 7.47 -21.04
N GLN A 875 -26.92 7.43 -21.79
CA GLN A 875 -27.58 6.20 -22.20
C GLN A 875 -27.00 5.59 -23.48
N VAL A 876 -26.89 4.25 -23.51
CA VAL A 876 -26.45 3.46 -24.67
C VAL A 876 -27.49 2.40 -25.03
N ASN A 877 -27.38 1.84 -26.25
CA ASN A 877 -28.28 0.80 -26.76
C ASN A 877 -29.78 1.19 -26.65
N GLN A 878 -30.14 2.39 -27.09
CA GLN A 878 -31.53 2.91 -27.05
C GLN A 878 -32.11 3.00 -25.63
N GLY A 879 -31.29 3.39 -24.64
CA GLY A 879 -31.75 3.55 -23.25
C GLY A 879 -31.84 2.25 -22.44
N LYS A 880 -31.46 1.11 -23.03
CA LYS A 880 -31.41 -0.19 -22.33
C LYS A 880 -30.20 -0.33 -21.42
N ASP A 881 -29.19 0.51 -21.61
CA ASP A 881 -27.99 0.53 -20.78
C ASP A 881 -27.42 1.96 -20.65
N PHE A 882 -26.41 2.15 -19.82
CA PHE A 882 -25.79 3.45 -19.53
C PHE A 882 -24.29 3.31 -19.26
N VAL A 883 -23.56 4.44 -19.23
CA VAL A 883 -22.12 4.46 -18.93
C VAL A 883 -21.86 4.11 -17.47
N LYS A 884 -21.10 3.05 -17.22
CA LYS A 884 -20.76 2.57 -15.87
C LYS A 884 -19.30 2.82 -15.52
N ASN A 885 -19.03 2.86 -14.23
CA ASN A 885 -17.68 2.80 -13.69
C ASN A 885 -17.04 1.46 -14.06
N ASN A 886 -15.80 1.53 -14.54
CA ASN A 886 -14.97 0.48 -15.12
C ASN A 886 -15.41 -0.07 -16.48
N ASP A 887 -16.38 0.55 -17.17
CA ASP A 887 -16.64 0.21 -18.57
C ASP A 887 -15.40 0.54 -19.42
N VAL A 888 -15.06 -0.36 -20.34
CA VAL A 888 -13.91 -0.24 -21.24
C VAL A 888 -14.40 0.16 -22.62
N TRP A 889 -13.83 1.22 -23.17
CA TRP A 889 -14.24 1.84 -24.42
C TRP A 889 -13.05 2.01 -25.36
N THR A 890 -13.30 1.97 -26.66
CA THR A 890 -12.38 2.48 -27.68
C THR A 890 -12.86 3.86 -28.11
N ILE A 891 -11.98 4.85 -28.15
CA ILE A 891 -12.28 6.14 -28.77
C ILE A 891 -12.34 5.92 -30.29
N GLU A 892 -13.50 6.14 -30.91
CA GLU A 892 -13.62 6.07 -32.38
C GLU A 892 -13.35 7.43 -33.03
N LYS A 893 -13.70 8.53 -32.35
CA LYS A 893 -13.53 9.88 -32.91
C LYS A 893 -13.47 10.94 -31.81
N VAL A 894 -12.53 11.88 -31.94
CA VAL A 894 -12.50 13.15 -31.20
C VAL A 894 -12.89 14.25 -32.18
N SER A 895 -13.98 14.96 -31.91
CA SER A 895 -14.48 16.04 -32.78
C SER A 895 -14.56 17.34 -32.00
N THR A 896 -14.05 18.42 -32.56
CA THR A 896 -14.46 19.78 -32.20
C THR A 896 -15.78 20.06 -32.92
N ASP A 897 -16.84 20.38 -32.17
CA ASP A 897 -18.09 20.84 -32.77
C ASP A 897 -18.04 22.37 -32.84
N PRO A 898 -17.82 22.99 -34.02
CA PRO A 898 -17.83 24.44 -34.16
C PRO A 898 -19.23 25.04 -34.05
N THR A 899 -20.27 24.25 -33.79
CA THR A 899 -21.66 24.72 -33.79
C THR A 899 -22.38 24.45 -32.47
N THR A 900 -22.84 25.56 -31.85
CA THR A 900 -23.70 25.73 -30.66
C THR A 900 -22.91 25.81 -29.34
N ASP A 901 -22.83 26.95 -28.64
CA ASP A 901 -23.91 27.87 -28.24
C ASP A 901 -23.41 29.33 -28.19
N VAL A 902 -24.06 30.23 -28.94
CA VAL A 902 -23.68 31.66 -29.09
C VAL A 902 -23.85 32.43 -27.77
N ALA A 903 -24.46 31.82 -26.75
CA ALA A 903 -24.68 32.40 -25.43
C ALA A 903 -23.53 32.14 -24.41
N ALA A 904 -22.62 31.19 -24.66
CA ALA A 904 -21.61 30.77 -23.66
C ALA A 904 -20.14 30.86 -24.13
N GLY A 905 -19.88 31.10 -25.41
CA GLY A 905 -18.52 31.43 -25.91
C GLY A 905 -17.43 30.36 -25.69
N GLN A 906 -17.78 29.12 -25.36
CA GLN A 906 -16.83 28.01 -25.19
C GLN A 906 -17.08 26.91 -26.22
N GLU A 907 -16.07 26.59 -27.02
CA GLU A 907 -16.04 25.43 -27.91
C GLU A 907 -16.03 24.14 -27.08
N ARG A 908 -17.04 23.27 -27.25
CA ARG A 908 -17.09 21.98 -26.55
C ARG A 908 -16.65 20.85 -27.46
N GLN A 909 -15.65 20.09 -27.02
CA GLN A 909 -15.21 18.88 -27.70
C GLN A 909 -16.15 17.71 -27.40
N ARG A 910 -16.47 16.92 -28.43
CA ARG A 910 -17.32 15.72 -28.35
C ARG A 910 -16.54 14.47 -28.75
N ILE A 911 -16.66 13.43 -27.92
CA ILE A 911 -15.89 12.20 -28.05
C ILE A 911 -16.84 11.04 -28.30
N THR A 912 -16.65 10.33 -29.41
CA THR A 912 -17.40 9.12 -29.73
C THR A 912 -16.65 7.90 -29.22
N LEU A 913 -17.31 7.14 -28.37
CA LEU A 913 -16.80 5.95 -27.70
C LEU A 913 -17.56 4.71 -28.19
N ARG A 914 -16.84 3.59 -28.34
CA ARG A 914 -17.41 2.26 -28.60
C ARG A 914 -17.07 1.31 -27.47
N HIS A 915 -18.08 0.71 -26.84
CA HIS A 915 -17.89 -0.22 -25.74
C HIS A 915 -17.17 -1.51 -26.21
N ALA A 916 -16.18 -1.99 -25.44
CA ALA A 916 -15.35 -3.15 -25.83
C ALA A 916 -16.13 -4.47 -25.91
N GLY A 917 -17.08 -4.70 -24.99
CA GLY A 917 -17.94 -5.88 -24.96
C GLY A 917 -19.11 -5.84 -25.98
N HIS A 918 -20.18 -5.11 -25.65
CA HIS A 918 -21.41 -5.09 -26.46
C HIS A 918 -21.34 -4.21 -27.72
N ARG A 919 -20.20 -3.54 -28.00
CA ARG A 919 -19.97 -2.70 -29.19
C ARG A 919 -20.92 -1.52 -29.39
N GLY A 920 -21.67 -1.14 -28.35
CA GLY A 920 -22.56 0.01 -28.39
C GLY A 920 -21.76 1.31 -28.47
N ARG A 921 -22.30 2.30 -29.18
CA ARG A 921 -21.67 3.61 -29.38
C ARG A 921 -22.36 4.68 -28.54
N ILE A 922 -21.57 5.62 -28.04
CA ILE A 922 -22.05 6.82 -27.36
C ILE A 922 -21.16 8.01 -27.70
N THR A 923 -21.75 9.21 -27.73
CA THR A 923 -20.99 10.46 -27.77
C THR A 923 -21.10 11.13 -26.41
N VAL A 924 -19.97 11.44 -25.80
CA VAL A 924 -19.87 12.13 -24.51
C VAL A 924 -19.15 13.46 -24.68
N ASP A 925 -19.41 14.40 -23.79
CA ASP A 925 -18.67 15.66 -23.72
C ASP A 925 -17.28 15.42 -23.12
N ALA A 926 -16.29 16.21 -23.55
CA ALA A 926 -14.91 16.10 -23.07
C ALA A 926 -14.78 16.20 -21.55
N ASP A 927 -15.57 17.08 -20.93
CA ASP A 927 -15.59 17.31 -19.48
C ASP A 927 -15.82 16.00 -18.69
N TYR A 928 -16.67 15.11 -19.21
CA TYR A 928 -16.92 13.83 -18.56
C TYR A 928 -15.66 12.94 -18.54
N LEU A 929 -14.92 12.88 -19.64
CA LEU A 929 -13.66 12.11 -19.71
C LEU A 929 -12.52 12.80 -18.97
N HIS A 930 -12.53 14.13 -18.95
CA HIS A 930 -11.59 14.93 -18.15
C HIS A 930 -11.77 14.68 -16.65
N GLU A 931 -12.99 14.59 -16.14
CA GLU A 931 -13.21 14.33 -14.72
C GLU A 931 -13.19 12.82 -14.37
N HIS A 932 -13.61 11.97 -15.31
CA HIS A 932 -13.98 10.58 -15.03
C HIS A 932 -13.46 9.56 -16.05
N GLY A 933 -12.54 9.93 -16.95
CA GLY A 933 -11.87 9.02 -17.89
C GLY A 933 -10.42 8.75 -17.51
N GLN A 934 -9.92 7.56 -17.82
CA GLN A 934 -8.50 7.15 -17.71
C GLN A 934 -8.15 6.22 -18.88
N LEU A 935 -6.88 6.12 -19.25
CA LEU A 935 -6.47 5.09 -20.22
C LEU A 935 -6.70 3.67 -19.66
N GLY A 936 -6.95 2.72 -20.55
CA GLY A 936 -7.47 1.39 -20.22
C GLY A 936 -6.54 0.22 -20.45
N TYR A 937 -5.27 0.45 -20.80
CA TYR A 937 -4.29 -0.60 -21.11
C TYR A 937 -3.84 -1.40 -19.87
N ALA A 938 -3.73 -0.71 -18.73
CA ALA A 938 -3.32 -1.27 -17.44
C ALA A 938 -4.41 -1.10 -16.38
N ALA A 939 -4.47 -2.02 -15.41
CA ALA A 939 -5.46 -2.07 -14.35
C ALA A 939 -4.81 -2.25 -12.97
N THR A 940 -5.45 -1.74 -11.92
CA THR A 940 -5.09 -2.18 -10.57
C THR A 940 -5.54 -3.62 -10.35
N VAL A 941 -4.90 -4.37 -9.45
CA VAL A 941 -5.31 -5.76 -9.12
C VAL A 941 -6.80 -5.83 -8.75
N HIS A 942 -7.30 -4.86 -7.96
CA HIS A 942 -8.72 -4.75 -7.61
C HIS A 942 -9.64 -4.58 -8.83
N ARG A 943 -9.22 -3.80 -9.83
CA ARG A 943 -10.00 -3.60 -11.07
C ARG A 943 -9.94 -4.82 -11.98
N ALA A 944 -8.83 -5.54 -11.96
CA ALA A 944 -8.65 -6.77 -12.74
C ALA A 944 -9.46 -7.96 -12.18
N GLN A 945 -9.92 -7.90 -10.93
CA GLN A 945 -10.75 -8.95 -10.34
C GLN A 945 -12.04 -9.15 -11.16
N GLY A 946 -12.34 -10.40 -11.48
CA GLY A 946 -13.43 -10.79 -12.39
C GLY A 946 -13.08 -10.74 -13.88
N ALA A 947 -12.03 -10.02 -14.30
CA ALA A 947 -11.59 -10.02 -15.69
C ALA A 947 -11.02 -11.40 -16.09
N THR A 948 -11.22 -11.76 -17.37
CA THR A 948 -10.63 -12.95 -17.99
C THR A 948 -10.09 -12.60 -19.37
N VAL A 949 -8.78 -12.78 -19.56
CA VAL A 949 -8.02 -12.47 -20.78
C VAL A 949 -7.23 -13.70 -21.24
N ASP A 950 -6.57 -13.63 -22.40
CA ASP A 950 -5.71 -14.72 -22.85
C ASP A 950 -4.40 -14.74 -22.07
N THR A 951 -3.76 -13.58 -21.88
CA THR A 951 -2.51 -13.44 -21.10
C THR A 951 -2.58 -12.29 -20.09
N ALA A 952 -1.90 -12.45 -18.95
CA ALA A 952 -1.83 -11.44 -17.91
C ALA A 952 -0.39 -11.22 -17.43
N HIS A 953 -0.02 -9.95 -17.28
CA HIS A 953 1.31 -9.50 -16.86
C HIS A 953 1.15 -8.58 -15.66
N ALA A 954 1.60 -9.03 -14.48
CA ALA A 954 1.36 -8.32 -13.23
C ALA A 954 2.66 -7.87 -12.55
N ILE A 955 2.73 -6.59 -12.23
CA ILE A 955 3.76 -6.02 -11.36
C ILE A 955 3.35 -6.26 -9.91
N VAL A 956 4.24 -6.89 -9.14
CA VAL A 956 4.08 -7.18 -7.71
C VAL A 956 5.30 -6.72 -6.94
N ASP A 957 5.11 -6.35 -5.68
CA ASP A 957 6.10 -5.73 -4.81
C ASP A 957 5.87 -6.17 -3.35
N GLU A 958 6.61 -5.59 -2.41
CA GLU A 958 6.46 -5.86 -0.98
C GLU A 958 5.10 -5.46 -0.39
N ALA A 959 4.39 -4.54 -1.04
CA ALA A 959 3.07 -4.10 -0.63
C ALA A 959 1.96 -5.08 -1.08
N THR A 960 2.28 -5.96 -2.02
CA THR A 960 1.38 -7.01 -2.51
C THR A 960 1.11 -8.04 -1.41
N ASP A 961 -0.14 -8.41 -1.22
CA ASP A 961 -0.53 -9.52 -0.34
C ASP A 961 -0.85 -10.78 -1.14
N ARG A 962 -1.00 -11.92 -0.45
CA ARG A 962 -1.23 -13.22 -1.10
C ARG A 962 -2.48 -13.21 -1.98
N ALA A 963 -3.56 -12.55 -1.53
CA ALA A 963 -4.80 -12.43 -2.29
C ALA A 963 -4.62 -11.61 -3.57
N GLY A 964 -3.85 -10.52 -3.49
CA GLY A 964 -3.48 -9.71 -4.66
C GLY A 964 -2.65 -10.50 -5.67
N ALA A 965 -1.65 -11.23 -5.21
CA ALA A 965 -0.86 -12.12 -6.07
C ALA A 965 -1.71 -13.24 -6.70
N TYR A 966 -2.62 -13.84 -5.93
CA TYR A 966 -3.55 -14.85 -6.43
C TYR A 966 -4.49 -14.29 -7.51
N VAL A 967 -5.08 -13.11 -7.29
CA VAL A 967 -5.92 -12.45 -8.31
C VAL A 967 -5.10 -12.14 -9.56
N ALA A 968 -3.90 -11.58 -9.41
CA ALA A 968 -2.99 -11.28 -10.51
C ALA A 968 -2.62 -12.53 -11.32
N ALA A 969 -2.33 -13.65 -10.65
CA ALA A 969 -1.90 -14.90 -11.25
C ALA A 969 -3.04 -15.76 -11.85
N THR A 970 -4.27 -15.25 -11.87
CA THR A 970 -5.46 -16.03 -12.30
C THR A 970 -6.28 -15.35 -13.40
N ARG A 971 -5.80 -14.25 -14.01
CA ARG A 971 -6.59 -13.51 -15.02
C ARG A 971 -6.48 -14.09 -16.45
N GLY A 972 -5.31 -14.62 -16.81
CA GLY A 972 -5.00 -15.19 -18.11
C GLY A 972 -5.40 -16.67 -18.24
N ARG A 973 -5.94 -17.05 -19.40
CA ARG A 973 -6.23 -18.45 -19.76
C ARG A 973 -4.98 -19.21 -20.21
N GLU A 974 -4.07 -18.55 -20.91
CA GLU A 974 -2.87 -19.16 -21.50
C GLU A 974 -1.61 -18.91 -20.68
N THR A 975 -1.51 -17.75 -20.02
CA THR A 975 -0.29 -17.37 -19.31
C THR A 975 -0.58 -16.29 -18.28
N ASN A 976 -0.06 -16.50 -17.07
CA ASN A 976 0.04 -15.48 -16.04
C ASN A 976 1.52 -15.30 -15.66
N ARG A 977 2.01 -14.06 -15.69
CA ARG A 977 3.39 -13.71 -15.30
C ARG A 977 3.42 -12.66 -14.20
N LEU A 978 4.33 -12.87 -13.25
CA LEU A 978 4.61 -11.97 -12.13
C LEU A 978 5.97 -11.31 -12.33
N TYR A 979 6.00 -9.99 -12.27
CA TYR A 979 7.20 -9.16 -12.38
C TYR A 979 7.42 -8.49 -11.03
N VAL A 980 8.44 -8.94 -10.30
CA VAL A 980 8.70 -8.54 -8.91
C VAL A 980 9.57 -7.29 -8.88
N GLY A 981 8.96 -6.16 -8.53
CA GLY A 981 9.67 -4.90 -8.30
C GLY A 981 10.49 -4.97 -7.03
N LEU A 982 11.80 -4.86 -7.16
CA LEU A 982 12.75 -4.59 -6.09
C LEU A 982 12.87 -3.07 -6.02
N GLY A 983 12.62 -2.45 -4.87
CA GLY A 983 12.48 -0.99 -4.73
C GLY A 983 13.62 -0.18 -5.37
N ASP A 984 13.30 1.03 -5.83
CA ASP A 984 14.26 1.93 -6.48
C ASP A 984 15.05 2.71 -5.43
N ASP A 985 16.05 2.07 -4.80
CA ASP A 985 17.26 2.68 -4.21
C ASP A 985 17.95 1.69 -3.29
N ASN A 986 19.28 1.52 -3.47
CA ASN A 986 20.36 1.08 -2.54
C ASN A 986 20.11 0.04 -1.43
N ASP A 987 18.91 -0.50 -1.27
CA ASP A 987 18.54 -1.48 -0.27
C ASP A 987 18.88 -2.86 -0.84
N GLN A 988 20.19 -3.15 -0.87
CA GLN A 988 20.75 -4.44 -1.31
C GLN A 988 20.20 -5.65 -0.53
N ALA A 989 19.31 -5.43 0.45
CA ALA A 989 18.60 -6.44 1.23
C ALA A 989 17.30 -6.95 0.59
N VAL A 990 16.66 -6.21 -0.33
CA VAL A 990 15.39 -6.63 -0.94
C VAL A 990 15.63 -7.55 -2.13
N THR A 991 15.45 -8.85 -1.91
CA THR A 991 15.58 -9.90 -2.95
C THR A 991 14.21 -10.37 -3.43
N ARG A 992 14.14 -10.96 -4.64
CA ARG A 992 12.92 -11.63 -5.14
C ARG A 992 12.30 -12.55 -4.09
N ASP A 993 13.12 -13.42 -3.49
CA ASP A 993 12.63 -14.44 -2.57
C ASP A 993 12.15 -13.81 -1.25
N SER A 994 12.74 -12.69 -0.83
CA SER A 994 12.24 -11.92 0.31
C SER A 994 10.87 -11.29 0.04
N VAL A 995 10.66 -10.71 -1.16
CA VAL A 995 9.36 -10.15 -1.55
C VAL A 995 8.31 -11.25 -1.65
N LEU A 996 8.60 -12.36 -2.32
CA LEU A 996 7.69 -13.49 -2.41
C LEU A 996 7.37 -14.09 -1.03
N SER A 997 8.34 -14.12 -0.11
CA SER A 997 8.13 -14.56 1.28
C SER A 997 7.22 -13.59 2.04
N MET A 998 7.36 -12.27 1.84
CA MET A 998 6.46 -11.28 2.41
C MET A 998 5.04 -11.42 1.86
N ILE A 999 4.88 -11.59 0.55
CA ILE A 999 3.58 -11.86 -0.09
C ILE A 999 2.96 -13.12 0.51
N THR A 1000 3.75 -14.19 0.68
CA THR A 1000 3.30 -15.47 1.27
C THR A 1000 2.83 -15.30 2.72
N ALA A 1001 3.57 -14.53 3.52
CA ALA A 1001 3.27 -14.27 4.93
C ALA A 1001 2.08 -13.32 5.14
N ASN A 1002 1.77 -12.45 4.17
CA ASN A 1002 0.66 -11.50 4.21
C ASN A 1002 -0.67 -12.19 3.84
N TYR A 1003 -1.07 -13.18 4.64
CA TYR A 1003 -2.31 -13.94 4.52
C TYR A 1003 -3.42 -13.37 5.43
N ASP A 1004 -4.68 -13.36 4.97
CA ASP A 1004 -5.87 -12.98 5.73
C ASP A 1004 -5.89 -11.56 6.36
N ARG A 1005 -5.70 -10.50 5.54
CA ARG A 1005 -5.76 -9.10 6.02
C ARG A 1005 -7.17 -8.58 6.37
N THR A 1006 -8.23 -9.23 5.88
CA THR A 1006 -9.63 -8.80 6.07
C THR A 1006 -10.36 -9.75 7.02
N LEU A 1007 -10.06 -9.60 8.31
CA LEU A 1007 -10.69 -10.37 9.38
C LEU A 1007 -12.09 -9.84 9.70
N SER A 1008 -13.02 -10.73 10.03
CA SER A 1008 -14.26 -10.38 10.72
C SER A 1008 -13.98 -10.03 12.18
N ALA A 1009 -14.92 -9.37 12.87
CA ALA A 1009 -14.79 -9.08 14.28
C ALA A 1009 -14.72 -10.37 15.13
N HIS A 1010 -15.51 -11.41 14.79
CA HIS A 1010 -15.44 -12.71 15.48
C HIS A 1010 -14.05 -13.36 15.37
N GLU A 1011 -13.41 -13.27 14.20
CA GLU A 1011 -12.07 -13.83 14.00
C GLU A 1011 -11.00 -13.00 14.69
N ALA A 1012 -11.13 -11.68 14.70
CA ALA A 1012 -10.26 -10.81 15.47
C ALA A 1012 -10.32 -11.14 16.97
N VAL A 1013 -11.53 -11.35 17.52
CA VAL A 1013 -11.71 -11.80 18.92
C VAL A 1013 -11.01 -13.14 19.15
N ARG A 1014 -11.20 -14.12 18.26
CA ARG A 1014 -10.60 -15.46 18.40
C ARG A 1014 -9.06 -15.40 18.34
N ILE A 1015 -8.51 -14.64 17.40
CA ILE A 1015 -7.05 -14.45 17.25
C ILE A 1015 -6.46 -13.75 18.47
N GLU A 1016 -7.10 -12.69 18.96
CA GLU A 1016 -6.63 -11.98 20.16
C GLU A 1016 -6.75 -12.84 21.42
N ALA A 1017 -7.77 -13.68 21.54
CA ALA A 1017 -7.87 -14.65 22.64
C ALA A 1017 -6.75 -15.70 22.62
N VAL A 1018 -6.43 -16.26 21.44
CA VAL A 1018 -5.29 -17.18 21.28
C VAL A 1018 -3.97 -16.48 21.59
N ARG A 1019 -3.79 -15.24 21.09
CA ARG A 1019 -2.58 -14.45 21.30
C ARG A 1019 -2.34 -14.13 22.77
N THR A 1020 -3.37 -13.75 23.52
CA THR A 1020 -3.26 -13.49 24.96
C THR A 1020 -2.94 -14.76 25.75
N GLY A 1021 -3.38 -15.92 25.27
CA GLY A 1021 -3.09 -17.23 25.85
C GLY A 1021 -1.80 -17.89 25.36
N ASP A 1022 -0.97 -17.22 24.56
CA ASP A 1022 0.24 -17.82 23.99
C ASP A 1022 1.24 -18.24 25.07
N VAL A 1023 1.54 -19.54 25.13
CA VAL A 1023 2.41 -20.15 26.16
C VAL A 1023 3.82 -19.58 26.10
N ALA A 1024 4.36 -19.32 24.90
CA ALA A 1024 5.71 -18.77 24.76
C ALA A 1024 5.81 -17.35 25.34
N THR A 1025 4.79 -16.53 25.09
CA THR A 1025 4.67 -15.18 25.67
C THR A 1025 4.52 -15.26 27.19
N LEU A 1026 3.60 -16.08 27.71
CA LEU A 1026 3.37 -16.25 29.14
C LEU A 1026 4.59 -16.78 29.89
N ALA A 1027 5.35 -17.71 29.29
CA ALA A 1027 6.61 -18.19 29.85
C ALA A 1027 7.65 -17.05 29.92
N GLY A 1028 7.69 -16.17 28.92
CA GLY A 1028 8.52 -14.96 28.94
C GLY A 1028 8.16 -14.02 30.10
N VAL A 1029 6.85 -13.80 30.32
CA VAL A 1029 6.35 -12.98 31.45
C VAL A 1029 6.73 -13.61 32.78
N TYR A 1030 6.49 -14.91 32.95
CA TYR A 1030 6.83 -15.65 34.17
C TYR A 1030 8.31 -15.51 34.53
N ASN A 1031 9.21 -15.69 33.56
CA ASN A 1031 10.66 -15.58 33.80
C ASN A 1031 11.07 -14.18 34.29
N GLU A 1032 10.45 -13.11 33.78
CA GLU A 1032 10.73 -11.74 34.24
C GLU A 1032 10.23 -11.49 35.66
N VAL A 1033 9.06 -12.03 36.00
CA VAL A 1033 8.50 -11.93 37.36
C VAL A 1033 9.32 -12.73 38.35
N GLU A 1034 9.68 -13.96 37.99
CA GLU A 1034 10.55 -14.81 38.81
C GLU A 1034 11.88 -14.10 39.07
N LYS A 1035 12.49 -13.53 38.03
CA LYS A 1035 13.73 -12.76 38.16
C LYS A 1035 13.57 -11.57 39.10
N ALA A 1036 12.53 -10.76 38.93
CA ALA A 1036 12.30 -9.61 39.82
C ALA A 1036 12.04 -10.03 41.27
N ALA A 1037 11.29 -11.12 41.50
CA ALA A 1037 11.06 -11.68 42.81
C ALA A 1037 12.36 -12.17 43.47
N TRP A 1038 13.23 -12.85 42.71
CA TRP A 1038 14.56 -13.24 43.17
C TRP A 1038 15.44 -12.05 43.49
N GLU A 1039 15.50 -11.04 42.63
CA GLU A 1039 16.27 -9.82 42.89
C GLU A 1039 15.78 -9.11 44.17
N ALA A 1040 14.47 -8.96 44.35
CA ALA A 1040 13.88 -8.36 45.55
C ALA A 1040 14.19 -9.15 46.83
N LYS A 1041 14.08 -10.48 46.76
CA LYS A 1041 14.46 -11.39 47.85
C LYS A 1041 15.94 -11.24 48.20
N THR A 1042 16.82 -11.28 47.21
CA THR A 1042 18.28 -11.19 47.42
C THR A 1042 18.68 -9.82 47.96
N ARG A 1043 18.07 -8.71 47.51
CA ARG A 1043 18.26 -7.38 48.11
C ARG A 1043 17.84 -7.35 49.57
N THR A 1044 16.69 -7.96 49.90
CA THR A 1044 16.18 -8.02 51.28
C THR A 1044 17.13 -8.81 52.17
N ILE A 1045 17.63 -9.96 51.68
CA ILE A 1045 18.64 -10.76 52.38
C ILE A 1045 19.91 -9.93 52.59
N ALA A 1046 20.44 -9.28 51.55
CA ALA A 1046 21.63 -8.44 51.64
C ALA A 1046 21.46 -7.32 52.67
N ALA A 1047 20.32 -6.61 52.67
CA ALA A 1047 20.01 -5.58 53.65
C ALA A 1047 19.94 -6.13 55.09
N SER A 1048 19.37 -7.32 55.27
CA SER A 1048 19.27 -7.97 56.58
C SER A 1048 20.62 -8.46 57.12
N VAL A 1049 21.50 -8.98 56.24
CA VAL A 1049 22.77 -9.61 56.62
C VAL A 1049 23.90 -8.59 56.75
N LEU A 1050 24.00 -7.64 55.81
CA LEU A 1050 25.11 -6.67 55.73
C LEU A 1050 24.79 -5.33 56.41
N GLY A 1051 23.51 -5.10 56.75
CA GLY A 1051 22.99 -3.81 57.18
C GLY A 1051 22.71 -2.85 56.00
N PRO A 1052 21.85 -1.83 56.18
CA PRO A 1052 21.29 -1.05 55.06
C PRO A 1052 22.31 -0.30 54.22
N ARG A 1053 23.34 0.31 54.85
CA ARG A 1053 24.38 1.07 54.14
C ARG A 1053 25.27 0.18 53.28
N THR A 1054 25.77 -0.92 53.85
CA THR A 1054 26.65 -1.86 53.15
C THR A 1054 25.89 -2.58 52.04
N ALA A 1055 24.64 -2.95 52.28
CA ALA A 1055 23.78 -3.54 51.26
C ALA A 1055 23.48 -2.57 50.10
N ALA A 1056 23.28 -1.28 50.38
CA ALA A 1056 23.10 -0.28 49.32
C ALA A 1056 24.34 -0.19 48.42
N GLN A 1057 25.55 -0.15 49.00
CA GLN A 1057 26.79 -0.17 48.25
C GLN A 1057 26.95 -1.47 47.43
N PHE A 1058 26.70 -2.62 48.06
CA PHE A 1058 26.81 -3.93 47.42
C PHE A 1058 25.83 -4.10 46.25
N THR A 1059 24.57 -3.70 46.43
CA THR A 1059 23.51 -3.83 45.40
C THR A 1059 23.61 -2.77 44.30
N SER A 1060 24.35 -1.68 44.53
CA SER A 1060 24.66 -0.66 43.52
C SER A 1060 25.86 -1.01 42.63
N HIS A 1061 26.60 -2.06 42.96
CA HIS A 1061 27.77 -2.48 42.19
C HIS A 1061 27.36 -3.06 40.82
N GLU A 1062 28.13 -2.81 39.77
CA GLU A 1062 27.84 -3.28 38.41
C GLU A 1062 27.67 -4.81 38.31
N ALA A 1063 28.39 -5.55 39.15
CA ALA A 1063 28.36 -7.00 39.24
C ALA A 1063 27.10 -7.55 39.93
N TRP A 1064 26.26 -6.70 40.54
CA TRP A 1064 25.05 -7.13 41.25
C TRP A 1064 24.16 -8.03 40.39
N GLY A 1065 24.03 -7.72 39.10
CA GLY A 1065 23.20 -8.50 38.17
C GLY A 1065 23.61 -9.98 38.04
N ALA A 1066 24.87 -10.33 38.32
CA ALA A 1066 25.35 -11.72 38.31
C ALA A 1066 25.14 -12.44 39.66
N VAL A 1067 24.87 -11.69 40.74
CA VAL A 1067 24.66 -12.21 42.10
C VAL A 1067 23.17 -12.27 42.45
N ALA A 1068 22.36 -11.43 41.79
CA ALA A 1068 20.94 -11.24 42.11
C ALA A 1068 20.02 -12.29 41.47
N THR A 1069 20.49 -12.99 40.44
CA THR A 1069 19.85 -14.11 39.73
C THR A 1069 20.39 -15.42 40.23
#